data_AF-A0A0C2YCJ4-F1
#
_entry.id   AF-A0A0C2YCJ4-F1
#
_cell.length_a   1.000
_cell.length_b   1.000
_cell.length_c   1.000
_cell.angle_alpha   90.00
_cell.angle_beta   90.00
_cell.angle_gamma   90.00
#
_symmetry.space_group_name_H-M   'P 1'
#
loop_
_entity.id
_entity.type
_entity.pdbx_description
1 polymer ?
#
loop_
_entity_poly.entity_id
_entity_poly.type
_entity_poly.pdbx_seq_one_letter_code
_entity_poly.pdbx_strand_id
1 'polypeptide(L)'
;MVVTHFKLLRWALRKFRRGPDPPDLGHGLESPVPHLLTSNSPPSVEERNLIHAALTRASEEERSLAVRSSYVHPEDDSFENRRELSQLGQLQTFIRIHERLLSPLRSLPPELLSLIFSFCVPHAEDSSRRWDTLPAFSIVQVCRRWRTIGIDTPALWVVLPRIELTAKTAVIPGSRLKRSHQRRLAFLEETLRRSKDKLLWLDIKADDDYHRDQQPVIDILAREAYRWGGFVIYSQLVTLNSICYAQRALQQAPGPPFPRLQILGLHLVNVLLNAEISWFSQTPNLQELTISGLINPQNIDVPHTQLRLYHEECICRGSTRVTLNEVLKFSNETLESMEVFVMDRSPGPFTQPVILDKLKHLKIRSDPRISSVKLLNDLVLPSVEHFSFEQDAGSPFPHLLALIRRSVNHRQSSHPLKYLHLRVMINVPGQLKSFLRKTPQVVTLEISMPPPKDLFSLVASESRVKARKLGVVVRDLAFQIVPELKSITFYCTLQNVIGNESALLAIAHARFIHRSAVCHIHRFCTPELHQVESLRLLFDDHSNLYASLGLLNRWNTTGMASIVHESRAGTPVSSRLSTLPSSGTLHVPGGSLATWRSDLRYELPEIREFGWRGEWSRHKGKVNAAFLERIDGIFTAIENYNASPGKALNEIYMSKLHFTLRQLVGYTHFPGDRKYKFRQRAEAILTRWETLFLADISRHDSTLFWAIKGARAIVFIPGDHPLRRSDDALDLVYGLKGDGSFEEGFLEYERL
;
A
#
# COMPACT_ATOMS: atom_id res chain seq x y z
N MET A 1 -9.00 14.55 -8.30
CA MET A 1 -8.44 15.79 -8.92
C MET A 1 -7.04 16.16 -8.44
N VAL A 2 -6.73 16.06 -7.14
CA VAL A 2 -5.40 16.40 -6.57
C VAL A 2 -4.28 15.48 -7.09
N VAL A 3 -4.52 14.16 -7.17
CA VAL A 3 -3.53 13.17 -7.65
C VAL A 3 -3.14 13.39 -9.13
N THR A 4 -4.08 13.84 -9.96
CA THR A 4 -3.85 14.14 -11.38
C THR A 4 -2.96 15.38 -11.56
N HIS A 5 -3.15 16.40 -10.71
CA HIS A 5 -2.29 17.58 -10.66
C HIS A 5 -0.89 17.28 -10.10
N PHE A 6 -0.77 16.35 -9.15
CA PHE A 6 0.53 15.90 -8.63
C PHE A 6 1.39 15.19 -9.68
N LYS A 7 0.79 14.38 -10.56
CA LYS A 7 1.51 13.77 -11.69
C LYS A 7 1.98 14.83 -12.69
N LEU A 8 1.15 15.84 -12.97
CA LEU A 8 1.50 16.97 -13.83
C LEU A 8 2.64 17.82 -13.23
N LEU A 9 2.63 18.06 -11.92
CA LEU A 9 3.66 18.83 -11.23
C LEU A 9 4.98 18.06 -11.11
N ARG A 10 4.95 16.75 -10.78
CA ARG A 10 6.15 15.89 -10.80
C ARG A 10 6.72 15.73 -12.21
N TRP A 11 5.86 15.64 -13.23
CA TRP A 11 6.26 15.63 -14.63
C TRP A 11 6.90 16.96 -15.04
N ALA A 12 6.32 18.10 -14.63
CA ALA A 12 6.92 19.42 -14.83
C ALA A 12 8.29 19.53 -14.13
N LEU A 13 8.38 19.17 -12.84
CA LEU A 13 9.62 19.22 -12.06
C LEU A 13 10.74 18.34 -12.61
N ARG A 14 10.43 17.19 -13.23
CA ARG A 14 11.42 16.34 -13.92
C ARG A 14 11.86 16.89 -15.28
N LYS A 15 10.98 17.60 -15.99
CA LYS A 15 11.25 18.07 -17.36
C LYS A 15 11.90 19.45 -17.41
N PHE A 16 11.72 20.29 -16.38
CA PHE A 16 12.29 21.64 -16.30
C PHE A 16 13.75 21.69 -15.77
N ARG A 17 14.36 20.54 -15.44
CA ARG A 17 15.74 20.48 -14.88
C ARG A 17 16.85 20.61 -15.92
N ARG A 18 16.52 20.60 -17.20
CA ARG A 18 17.36 21.05 -18.30
C ARG A 18 16.58 22.14 -19.01
N GLY A 19 17.10 23.36 -19.07
CA GLY A 19 16.66 24.27 -20.12
C GLY A 19 16.88 23.52 -21.42
N PRO A 20 15.85 23.23 -22.22
CA PRO A 20 16.11 22.68 -23.53
C PRO A 20 16.93 23.73 -24.28
N ASP A 21 17.94 23.30 -25.04
CA ASP A 21 18.40 24.12 -26.15
C ASP A 21 17.15 24.59 -26.92
N PRO A 22 17.09 25.86 -27.37
CA PRO A 22 15.95 26.32 -28.14
C PRO A 22 15.71 25.27 -29.24
N PRO A 23 14.51 24.65 -29.30
CA PRO A 23 14.24 23.70 -30.35
C PRO A 23 14.49 24.44 -31.66
N ASP A 24 15.26 23.83 -32.55
CA ASP A 24 15.51 24.38 -33.87
C ASP A 24 14.15 24.55 -34.54
N LEU A 25 13.64 25.79 -34.56
CA LEU A 25 12.29 26.11 -35.02
C LEU A 25 12.17 25.97 -36.55
N GLY A 26 13.25 25.57 -37.24
CA GLY A 26 13.31 25.51 -38.68
C GLY A 26 13.28 26.91 -39.30
N HIS A 27 13.84 27.06 -40.50
CA HIS A 27 13.81 28.31 -41.23
C HIS A 27 12.36 28.68 -41.58
N GLY A 28 11.77 29.65 -40.86
CA GLY A 28 10.47 30.27 -41.19
C GLY A 28 9.55 30.62 -40.01
N LEU A 29 9.73 30.03 -38.82
CA LEU A 29 8.84 30.23 -37.66
C LEU A 29 9.56 30.97 -36.52
N GLU A 30 9.64 32.29 -36.60
CA GLU A 30 10.22 33.12 -35.53
C GLU A 30 9.21 33.34 -34.39
N SER A 31 9.68 33.18 -33.15
CA SER A 31 8.86 33.49 -31.98
C SER A 31 8.67 35.00 -31.84
N PRO A 32 7.44 35.51 -31.61
CA PRO A 32 7.22 36.93 -31.35
C PRO A 32 7.78 37.39 -30.00
N VAL A 33 8.14 36.45 -29.11
CA VAL A 33 8.64 36.71 -27.75
C VAL A 33 9.84 35.80 -27.40
N PRO A 34 10.98 35.90 -28.11
CA PRO A 34 12.09 34.96 -27.95
C PRO A 34 12.66 34.90 -26.51
N HIS A 35 12.63 36.05 -25.82
CA HIS A 35 13.13 36.16 -24.45
C HIS A 35 12.27 35.41 -23.41
N LEU A 36 10.99 35.13 -23.71
CA LEU A 36 10.10 34.33 -22.84
C LEU A 36 10.27 32.82 -23.01
N LEU A 37 10.98 32.38 -24.06
CA LEU A 37 11.32 30.98 -24.29
C LEU A 37 12.42 30.51 -23.33
N THR A 38 13.33 31.42 -22.96
CA THR A 38 14.44 31.15 -22.05
C THR A 38 14.17 31.60 -20.61
N SER A 39 13.02 32.24 -20.36
CA SER A 39 12.60 32.74 -19.05
C SER A 39 11.23 32.18 -18.62
N ASN A 40 10.99 32.19 -17.31
CA ASN A 40 9.67 31.92 -16.70
C ASN A 40 8.96 33.20 -16.24
N SER A 41 9.31 34.34 -16.82
CA SER A 41 8.61 35.62 -16.60
C SER A 41 7.16 35.54 -17.12
N PRO A 42 6.19 36.19 -16.44
CA PRO A 42 4.85 36.39 -16.99
C PRO A 42 4.92 37.23 -18.28
N PRO A 43 4.16 36.88 -19.33
CA PRO A 43 3.99 37.77 -20.47
C PRO A 43 3.16 39.00 -20.06
N SER A 44 3.55 40.18 -20.57
CA SER A 44 2.77 41.42 -20.51
C SER A 44 1.43 41.27 -21.24
N VAL A 45 0.52 42.25 -21.11
CA VAL A 45 -0.76 42.20 -21.83
C VAL A 45 -0.50 42.26 -23.35
N GLU A 46 0.42 43.11 -23.79
CA GLU A 46 0.83 43.27 -25.18
C GLU A 46 1.49 41.99 -25.71
N GLU A 47 2.41 41.40 -24.94
CA GLU A 47 3.07 40.14 -25.30
C GLU A 47 2.08 38.97 -25.39
N ARG A 48 1.09 38.90 -24.50
CA ARG A 48 0.01 37.92 -24.60
C ARG A 48 -0.76 38.08 -25.90
N ASN A 49 -1.10 39.31 -26.28
CA ASN A 49 -1.81 39.58 -27.53
C ASN A 49 -0.97 39.13 -28.73
N LEU A 50 0.34 39.38 -28.73
CA LEU A 50 1.26 38.90 -29.76
C LEU A 50 1.34 37.37 -29.81
N ILE A 51 1.39 36.70 -28.66
CA ILE A 51 1.39 35.23 -28.57
C ILE A 51 0.06 34.67 -29.09
N HIS A 52 -1.09 35.23 -28.70
CA HIS A 52 -2.40 34.80 -29.19
C HIS A 52 -2.55 34.97 -30.70
N ALA A 53 -2.08 36.10 -31.26
CA ALA A 53 -2.09 36.33 -32.70
C ALA A 53 -1.19 35.31 -33.43
N ALA A 54 0.00 35.02 -32.90
CA ALA A 54 0.89 34.01 -33.47
C ALA A 54 0.33 32.58 -33.39
N LEU A 55 -0.31 32.22 -32.27
CA LEU A 55 -0.99 30.94 -32.10
C LEU A 55 -2.15 30.79 -33.08
N THR A 56 -2.94 31.84 -33.29
CA THR A 56 -4.06 31.83 -34.25
C THR A 56 -3.55 31.52 -35.66
N ARG A 57 -2.52 32.25 -36.12
CA ARG A 57 -1.90 32.00 -37.44
C ARG A 57 -1.34 30.59 -37.56
N ALA A 58 -0.59 30.13 -36.56
CA ALA A 58 0.03 28.81 -36.58
C ALA A 58 -1.02 27.68 -36.58
N SER A 59 -2.11 27.82 -35.83
CA SER A 59 -3.21 26.84 -35.81
C SER A 59 -4.03 26.82 -37.10
N GLU A 60 -4.20 27.97 -37.77
CA GLU A 60 -4.81 28.05 -39.10
C GLU A 60 -3.94 27.34 -40.15
N GLU A 61 -2.63 27.57 -40.12
CA GLU A 61 -1.66 26.93 -41.01
C GLU A 61 -1.60 25.42 -40.77
N GLU A 62 -1.54 24.98 -39.50
CA GLU A 62 -1.62 23.56 -39.12
C GLU A 62 -2.89 22.91 -39.68
N ARG A 63 -4.06 23.55 -39.52
CA ARG A 63 -5.33 23.02 -40.04
C ARG A 63 -5.30 22.92 -41.57
N SER A 64 -4.75 23.92 -42.26
CA SER A 64 -4.66 23.92 -43.72
C SER A 64 -3.75 22.80 -44.26
N LEU A 65 -2.62 22.55 -43.59
CA LEU A 65 -1.67 21.48 -43.93
C LEU A 65 -2.20 20.11 -43.54
N ALA A 66 -2.88 19.98 -42.40
CA ALA A 66 -3.50 18.73 -41.96
C ALA A 66 -4.57 18.26 -42.95
N VAL A 67 -5.42 19.18 -43.44
CA VAL A 67 -6.41 18.89 -44.48
C VAL A 67 -5.73 18.42 -45.77
N ARG A 68 -4.68 19.10 -46.22
CA ARG A 68 -3.93 18.71 -47.43
C ARG A 68 -3.28 17.32 -47.28
N SER A 69 -2.69 17.04 -46.12
CA SER A 69 -2.05 15.75 -45.80
C SER A 69 -3.07 14.60 -45.61
N SER A 70 -4.35 14.90 -45.37
CA SER A 70 -5.40 13.87 -45.19
C SER A 70 -5.81 13.16 -46.49
N TYR A 71 -5.47 13.74 -47.65
CA TYR A 71 -5.73 13.16 -48.97
C TYR A 71 -4.57 12.30 -49.51
N VAL A 72 -3.51 12.13 -48.72
CA VAL A 72 -2.29 11.44 -49.10
C VAL A 72 -2.24 10.06 -48.43
N HIS A 73 -1.95 9.01 -49.20
CA HIS A 73 -1.86 7.64 -48.68
C HIS A 73 -0.63 7.46 -47.75
N PRO A 74 -0.75 6.78 -46.60
CA PRO A 74 0.35 6.58 -45.63
C PRO A 74 1.60 5.88 -46.16
N GLU A 75 1.51 5.21 -47.31
CA GLU A 75 2.60 4.47 -47.94
C GLU A 75 3.37 5.29 -49.00
N ASP A 76 2.95 6.53 -49.27
CA ASP A 76 3.60 7.41 -50.23
C ASP A 76 4.79 8.15 -49.60
N ASP A 77 6.00 7.59 -49.74
CA ASP A 77 7.28 8.15 -49.23
C ASP A 77 7.85 9.27 -50.14
N SER A 78 6.98 10.02 -50.81
CA SER A 78 7.41 11.15 -51.62
C SER A 78 8.16 12.20 -50.77
N PHE A 79 9.11 12.87 -51.41
CA PHE A 79 9.87 13.95 -50.77
C PHE A 79 8.96 15.09 -50.27
N GLU A 80 7.87 15.35 -51.00
CA GLU A 80 6.86 16.36 -50.66
C GLU A 80 6.10 15.99 -49.38
N ASN A 81 5.66 14.72 -49.25
CA ASN A 81 4.99 14.24 -48.03
C ASN A 81 5.90 14.31 -46.80
N ARG A 82 7.17 13.93 -46.94
CA ARG A 82 8.16 14.06 -45.84
C ARG A 82 8.34 15.51 -45.40
N ARG A 83 8.35 16.44 -46.35
CA ARG A 83 8.48 17.88 -46.08
C ARG A 83 7.25 18.42 -45.36
N GLU A 84 6.04 18.07 -45.81
CA GLU A 84 4.78 18.51 -45.20
C GLU A 84 4.59 17.93 -43.78
N LEU A 85 4.87 16.64 -43.56
CA LEU A 85 4.83 16.02 -42.23
C LEU A 85 5.84 16.64 -41.26
N SER A 86 7.03 16.99 -41.76
CA SER A 86 8.05 17.71 -40.97
C SER A 86 7.58 19.11 -40.58
N GLN A 87 6.97 19.86 -41.52
CA GLN A 87 6.40 21.19 -41.26
C GLN A 87 5.25 21.13 -40.25
N LEU A 88 4.36 20.14 -40.36
CA LEU A 88 3.30 19.89 -39.38
C LEU A 88 3.89 19.64 -37.97
N GLY A 89 4.92 18.81 -37.87
CA GLY A 89 5.62 18.56 -36.60
C GLY A 89 6.28 19.82 -36.00
N GLN A 90 6.81 20.71 -36.84
CA GLN A 90 7.37 22.00 -36.44
C GLN A 90 6.29 22.97 -35.94
N LEU A 91 5.18 23.11 -36.66
CA LEU A 91 4.02 23.93 -36.25
C LEU A 91 3.41 23.45 -34.94
N GLN A 92 3.20 22.15 -34.79
CA GLN A 92 2.73 21.55 -33.54
C GLN A 92 3.67 21.83 -32.37
N THR A 93 4.98 21.78 -32.62
CA THR A 93 5.99 22.12 -31.62
C THR A 93 5.92 23.60 -31.26
N PHE A 94 5.80 24.50 -32.26
CA PHE A 94 5.66 25.94 -32.08
C PHE A 94 4.42 26.28 -31.25
N ILE A 95 3.24 25.76 -31.61
CA ILE A 95 1.97 25.96 -30.90
C ILE A 95 2.12 25.54 -29.44
N ARG A 96 2.58 24.31 -29.21
CA ARG A 96 2.74 23.75 -27.86
C ARG A 96 3.70 24.56 -26.99
N ILE A 97 4.75 25.15 -27.57
CA ILE A 97 5.70 26.00 -26.84
C ILE A 97 5.02 27.31 -26.44
N HIS A 98 4.32 27.97 -27.37
CA HIS A 98 3.71 29.27 -27.16
C HIS A 98 2.48 29.19 -26.25
N GLU A 99 1.70 28.11 -26.29
CA GLU A 99 0.65 27.82 -25.31
C GLU A 99 1.18 27.74 -23.88
N ARG A 100 2.38 27.17 -23.69
CA ARG A 100 3.01 27.11 -22.35
C ARG A 100 3.40 28.48 -21.82
N LEU A 101 3.70 29.45 -22.69
CA LEU A 101 4.00 30.83 -22.29
C LEU A 101 2.77 31.50 -21.68
N LEU A 102 1.57 31.10 -22.09
CA LEU A 102 0.29 31.57 -21.57
C LEU A 102 -0.21 30.77 -20.36
N SER A 103 0.60 29.85 -19.83
CA SER A 103 0.21 29.04 -18.67
C SER A 103 -0.18 29.94 -17.49
N PRO A 104 -1.32 29.68 -16.82
CA PRO A 104 -1.74 30.43 -15.63
C PRO A 104 -0.66 30.47 -14.53
N LEU A 105 0.18 29.43 -14.43
CA LEU A 105 1.27 29.35 -13.46
C LEU A 105 2.29 30.50 -13.60
N ARG A 106 2.41 31.11 -14.79
CA ARG A 106 3.28 32.27 -15.01
C ARG A 106 2.65 33.56 -14.50
N SER A 107 1.33 33.66 -14.42
CA SER A 107 0.59 34.87 -14.01
C SER A 107 -0.05 34.81 -12.62
N LEU A 108 -0.13 33.64 -11.98
CA LEU A 108 -0.69 33.50 -10.62
C LEU A 108 0.00 34.44 -9.63
N PRO A 109 -0.72 35.16 -8.76
CA PRO A 109 -0.13 35.96 -7.69
C PRO A 109 0.79 35.16 -6.75
N PRO A 110 1.79 35.81 -6.11
CA PRO A 110 2.70 35.18 -5.16
C PRO A 110 1.99 34.40 -4.04
N GLU A 111 0.87 34.93 -3.55
CA GLU A 111 0.07 34.36 -2.46
C GLU A 111 -0.50 33.00 -2.87
N LEU A 112 -1.08 32.91 -4.08
CA LEU A 112 -1.61 31.65 -4.60
C LEU A 112 -0.51 30.64 -4.89
N LEU A 113 0.64 31.09 -5.39
CA LEU A 113 1.80 30.22 -5.57
C LEU A 113 2.32 29.67 -4.24
N SER A 114 2.40 30.50 -3.20
CA SER A 114 2.83 30.09 -1.85
C SER A 114 1.87 29.06 -1.24
N LEU A 115 0.57 29.22 -1.48
CA LEU A 115 -0.46 28.28 -1.05
C LEU A 115 -0.30 26.94 -1.80
N ILE A 116 -0.12 26.98 -3.12
CA ILE A 116 0.16 25.78 -3.93
C ILE A 116 1.42 25.08 -3.42
N PHE A 117 2.50 25.82 -3.17
CA PHE A 117 3.75 25.25 -2.66
C PHE A 117 3.55 24.57 -1.31
N SER A 118 2.72 25.12 -0.44
CA SER A 118 2.41 24.54 0.88
C SER A 118 1.71 23.19 0.74
N PHE A 119 0.81 23.04 -0.25
CA PHE A 119 0.21 21.74 -0.57
C PHE A 119 1.18 20.75 -1.24
N CYS A 120 2.31 21.21 -1.75
CA CYS A 120 3.32 20.35 -2.38
C CYS A 120 4.27 19.71 -1.38
N VAL A 121 4.37 20.24 -0.16
CA VAL A 121 5.23 19.70 0.91
C VAL A 121 4.46 18.59 1.63
N PRO A 122 5.08 17.44 1.94
CA PRO A 122 4.44 16.42 2.77
C PRO A 122 3.95 17.01 4.09
N HIS A 123 2.85 16.48 4.60
CA HIS A 123 2.45 16.77 5.98
C HIS A 123 3.53 16.26 6.94
N ALA A 124 3.62 16.86 8.12
CA ALA A 124 4.66 16.55 9.10
C ALA A 124 4.74 15.04 9.44
N GLU A 125 3.60 14.34 9.37
CA GLU A 125 3.45 12.90 9.64
C GLU A 125 4.13 11.98 8.58
N ASP A 126 4.55 12.50 7.42
CA ASP A 126 5.13 11.75 6.29
C ASP A 126 6.70 11.76 6.29
N SER A 127 7.33 11.88 7.46
CA SER A 127 8.73 12.36 7.62
C SER A 127 9.87 11.42 7.20
N SER A 128 9.60 10.25 6.59
CA SER A 128 10.64 9.27 6.20
C SER A 128 11.50 9.68 4.98
N ARG A 129 11.43 10.94 4.52
CA ARG A 129 12.00 11.37 3.24
C ARG A 129 13.46 11.83 3.34
N ARG A 130 14.25 11.44 2.34
CA ARG A 130 15.66 11.87 2.16
C ARG A 130 15.73 13.34 1.70
N TRP A 131 16.83 14.01 2.03
CA TRP A 131 17.11 15.43 1.73
C TRP A 131 16.89 15.82 0.26
N ASP A 132 17.20 14.93 -0.66
CA ASP A 132 17.08 15.12 -2.12
C ASP A 132 15.65 15.00 -2.65
N THR A 133 14.72 14.50 -1.84
CA THR A 133 13.32 14.28 -2.21
C THR A 133 12.37 15.33 -1.64
N LEU A 134 12.89 16.30 -0.88
CA LEU A 134 12.08 17.34 -0.27
C LEU A 134 11.56 18.33 -1.32
N PRO A 135 10.22 18.50 -1.44
CA PRO A 135 9.61 19.34 -2.47
C PRO A 135 10.04 20.81 -2.42
N ALA A 136 10.31 21.34 -1.23
CA ALA A 136 10.75 22.72 -1.03
C ALA A 136 12.01 23.08 -1.85
N PHE A 137 13.02 22.20 -1.87
CA PHE A 137 14.23 22.41 -2.65
C PHE A 137 13.99 22.35 -4.16
N SER A 138 13.10 21.44 -4.59
CA SER A 138 12.72 21.34 -6.00
C SER A 138 12.00 22.60 -6.48
N ILE A 139 11.10 23.14 -5.65
CA ILE A 139 10.34 24.36 -5.94
C ILE A 139 11.27 25.56 -6.15
N VAL A 140 12.25 25.78 -5.25
CA VAL A 140 13.18 26.92 -5.37
C VAL A 140 14.23 26.78 -6.48
N GLN A 141 14.28 25.63 -7.16
CA GLN A 141 15.17 25.40 -8.29
C GLN A 141 14.50 25.61 -9.65
N VAL A 142 13.18 25.84 -9.71
CA VAL A 142 12.44 25.99 -10.99
C VAL A 142 12.78 27.28 -11.72
N CYS A 143 12.61 28.44 -11.07
CA CYS A 143 12.91 29.75 -11.67
C CYS A 143 13.21 30.79 -10.58
N ARG A 144 13.70 31.97 -10.96
CA ARG A 144 14.00 33.07 -10.01
C ARG A 144 12.77 33.47 -9.18
N ARG A 145 11.60 33.57 -9.82
CA ARG A 145 10.34 33.92 -9.15
C ARG A 145 9.91 32.90 -8.10
N TRP A 146 9.91 31.61 -8.46
CA TRP A 146 9.58 30.53 -7.53
C TRP A 146 10.61 30.42 -6.40
N ARG A 147 11.88 30.72 -6.68
CA ARG A 147 12.92 30.81 -5.67
C ARG A 147 12.63 31.90 -4.64
N THR A 148 12.31 33.11 -5.08
CA THR A 148 11.95 34.21 -4.18
C THR A 148 10.76 33.83 -3.31
N ILE A 149 9.64 33.42 -3.93
CA ILE A 149 8.42 33.03 -3.21
C ILE A 149 8.69 31.87 -2.25
N GLY A 150 9.39 30.84 -2.70
CA GLY A 150 9.68 29.66 -1.89
C GLY A 150 10.62 29.95 -0.71
N ILE A 151 11.62 30.83 -0.88
CA ILE A 151 12.47 31.29 0.23
C ILE A 151 11.67 32.14 1.21
N ASP A 152 10.77 32.99 0.71
CA ASP A 152 9.92 33.89 1.52
C ASP A 152 8.73 33.19 2.17
N THR A 153 8.55 31.88 1.95
CA THR A 153 7.48 31.05 2.53
C THR A 153 8.06 30.11 3.60
N PRO A 154 8.07 30.49 4.90
CA PRO A 154 8.71 29.72 5.96
C PRO A 154 8.15 28.31 6.14
N ALA A 155 6.85 28.13 5.88
CA ALA A 155 6.15 26.86 6.00
C ALA A 155 6.75 25.75 5.13
N LEU A 156 7.50 26.09 4.07
CA LEU A 156 8.17 25.08 3.23
C LEU A 156 9.41 24.47 3.89
N TRP A 157 9.93 25.09 4.95
CA TRP A 157 11.22 24.77 5.56
C TRP A 157 11.08 24.15 6.96
N VAL A 158 9.86 23.84 7.38
CA VAL A 158 9.55 23.37 8.75
C VAL A 158 9.80 21.88 8.96
N VAL A 159 9.66 21.08 7.91
CA VAL A 159 9.95 19.64 7.94
C VAL A 159 11.42 19.46 7.62
N LEU A 160 12.21 19.19 8.65
CA LEU A 160 13.61 18.87 8.44
C LEU A 160 13.70 17.44 7.88
N PRO A 161 14.54 17.21 6.87
CA PRO A 161 14.83 15.87 6.40
C PRO A 161 15.53 15.06 7.48
N ARG A 162 15.39 13.72 7.41
CA ARG A 162 15.94 12.81 8.43
C ARG A 162 17.43 13.09 8.69
N ILE A 163 17.74 13.34 9.96
CA ILE A 163 19.09 13.64 10.43
C ILE A 163 19.72 12.32 10.88
N GLU A 164 20.55 11.75 10.02
CA GLU A 164 21.32 10.55 10.33
C GLU A 164 22.58 10.92 11.13
N LEU A 165 22.69 10.39 12.35
CA LEU A 165 23.87 10.41 13.21
C LEU A 165 24.60 9.08 13.04
N THR A 166 25.78 9.11 12.43
CA THR A 166 26.59 7.93 12.11
C THR A 166 28.06 8.22 12.37
N ALA A 167 28.91 7.19 12.36
CA ALA A 167 30.35 7.36 12.45
C ALA A 167 30.92 8.25 11.32
N LYS A 168 30.22 8.33 10.18
CA LYS A 168 30.59 9.21 9.06
C LYS A 168 30.25 10.69 9.33
N THR A 169 29.26 10.97 10.18
CA THR A 169 28.88 12.33 10.57
C THR A 169 29.54 12.76 11.87
N ALA A 170 30.02 11.79 12.65
CA ALA A 170 30.75 12.02 13.87
C ALA A 170 32.07 12.76 13.59
N VAL A 171 32.47 13.59 14.52
CA VAL A 171 33.73 14.31 14.52
C VAL A 171 34.59 13.83 15.68
N ILE A 172 35.90 13.83 15.49
CA ILE A 172 36.84 13.59 16.60
C ILE A 172 36.84 14.88 17.44
N PRO A 173 36.54 14.82 18.75
CA PRO A 173 36.58 15.99 19.61
C PRO A 173 37.93 16.71 19.51
N GLY A 174 37.90 18.03 19.35
CA GLY A 174 39.11 18.86 19.19
C GLY A 174 39.75 18.86 17.78
N SER A 175 39.23 18.07 16.83
CA SER A 175 39.73 18.06 15.44
C SER A 175 39.02 19.10 14.56
N ARG A 176 39.67 19.52 13.45
CA ARG A 176 39.03 20.39 12.44
C ARG A 176 37.95 19.63 11.68
N LEU A 177 36.76 20.23 11.58
CA LEU A 177 35.64 19.74 10.78
C LEU A 177 36.01 19.55 9.30
N LYS A 178 35.64 18.42 8.72
CA LYS A 178 35.77 18.18 7.27
C LYS A 178 34.87 19.14 6.50
N ARG A 179 35.28 19.58 5.30
CA ARG A 179 34.48 20.47 4.43
C ARG A 179 33.07 19.94 4.15
N SER A 180 32.92 18.62 4.01
CA SER A 180 31.61 17.99 3.80
C SER A 180 30.68 18.16 5.00
N HIS A 181 31.20 18.05 6.22
CA HIS A 181 30.44 18.28 7.46
C HIS A 181 30.04 19.75 7.58
N GLN A 182 30.98 20.67 7.34
CA GLN A 182 30.69 22.11 7.35
C GLN A 182 29.56 22.48 6.40
N ARG A 183 29.56 21.94 5.18
CA ARG A 183 28.46 22.16 4.21
C ARG A 183 27.12 21.63 4.70
N ARG A 184 27.09 20.45 5.33
CA ARG A 184 25.86 19.87 5.89
C ARG A 184 25.31 20.71 7.05
N LEU A 185 26.18 21.18 7.95
CA LEU A 185 25.78 22.03 9.06
C LEU A 185 25.28 23.40 8.56
N ALA A 186 26.01 24.04 7.65
CA ALA A 186 25.59 25.30 7.04
C ALA A 186 24.25 25.17 6.29
N PHE A 187 24.02 24.03 5.64
CA PHE A 187 22.75 23.76 4.98
C PHE A 187 21.59 23.61 5.98
N LEU A 188 21.81 22.92 7.10
CA LEU A 188 20.84 22.81 8.17
C LEU A 188 20.53 24.18 8.78
N GLU A 189 21.56 24.97 9.11
CA GLU A 189 21.39 26.33 9.64
C GLU A 189 20.61 27.21 8.67
N GLU A 190 20.89 27.13 7.37
CA GLU A 190 20.13 27.88 6.36
C GLU A 190 18.67 27.43 6.29
N THR A 191 18.38 26.13 6.47
CA THR A 191 17.01 25.60 6.53
C THR A 191 16.27 26.13 7.77
N LEU A 192 16.93 26.10 8.93
CA LEU A 192 16.39 26.64 10.19
C LEU A 192 16.17 28.15 10.14
N ARG A 193 17.05 28.89 9.46
CA ARG A 193 16.91 30.33 9.24
C ARG A 193 15.68 30.64 8.38
N ARG A 194 15.42 29.83 7.35
CA ARG A 194 14.27 30.01 6.44
C ARG A 194 12.93 29.66 7.10
N SER A 195 12.91 28.73 8.04
CA SER A 195 11.68 28.36 8.75
C SER A 195 11.22 29.40 9.79
N LYS A 196 12.06 30.41 10.08
CA LYS A 196 11.77 31.55 10.98
C LYS A 196 11.31 31.12 12.38
N ASP A 197 10.06 31.38 12.75
CA ASP A 197 9.44 31.12 14.06
C ASP A 197 8.46 29.94 14.02
N LYS A 198 8.33 29.28 12.86
CA LYS A 198 7.41 28.16 12.67
C LYS A 198 7.85 26.92 13.45
N LEU A 199 6.85 26.10 13.82
CA LEU A 199 7.06 24.83 14.50
C LEU A 199 7.88 23.89 13.63
N LEU A 200 8.92 23.29 14.21
CA LEU A 200 9.82 22.39 13.51
C LEU A 200 9.38 20.93 13.69
N TRP A 201 9.53 20.16 12.62
CA TRP A 201 9.41 18.71 12.64
C TRP A 201 10.78 18.05 12.47
N LEU A 202 11.13 17.18 13.42
CA LEU A 202 12.43 16.52 13.48
C LEU A 202 12.26 15.00 13.44
N ASP A 203 13.05 14.37 12.59
CA ASP A 203 13.26 12.92 12.55
C ASP A 203 14.78 12.67 12.64
N ILE A 204 15.22 12.07 13.74
CA ILE A 204 16.62 11.77 14.01
C ILE A 204 16.80 10.26 14.03
N LYS A 205 17.81 9.76 13.30
CA LYS A 205 18.21 8.36 13.37
C LYS A 205 19.67 8.25 13.77
N ALA A 206 19.98 7.42 14.75
CA ALA A 206 21.31 7.12 15.23
C ALA A 206 21.45 5.61 15.47
N ASP A 207 22.37 4.97 14.75
CA ASP A 207 22.57 3.52 14.86
C ASP A 207 23.44 3.14 16.08
N ASP A 208 24.29 4.06 16.56
CA ASP A 208 25.19 3.87 17.71
C ASP A 208 24.98 4.93 18.80
N ASP A 209 25.71 4.80 19.90
CA ASP A 209 25.83 5.81 20.94
C ASP A 209 26.66 6.99 20.43
N TYR A 210 26.03 8.17 20.39
CA TYR A 210 26.71 9.39 20.02
C TYR A 210 26.50 10.46 21.08
N HIS A 211 27.60 11.06 21.49
CA HIS A 211 27.61 12.19 22.40
C HIS A 211 27.59 13.53 21.64
N ARG A 212 27.24 14.59 22.38
CA ARG A 212 27.16 15.97 21.89
C ARG A 212 28.47 16.45 21.23
N ASP A 213 29.60 16.17 21.87
CA ASP A 213 30.95 16.55 21.42
C ASP A 213 31.36 15.85 20.11
N GLN A 214 30.77 14.69 19.82
CA GLN A 214 30.97 13.94 18.59
C GLN A 214 30.03 14.38 17.47
N GLN A 215 28.89 15.02 17.78
CA GLN A 215 27.86 15.38 16.80
C GLN A 215 27.44 16.86 16.96
N PRO A 216 28.13 17.82 16.33
CA PRO A 216 27.83 19.26 16.44
C PRO A 216 26.42 19.65 15.96
N VAL A 217 25.78 18.79 15.17
CA VAL A 217 24.38 18.96 14.77
C VAL A 217 23.43 18.99 15.97
N ILE A 218 23.76 18.28 17.06
CA ILE A 218 22.96 18.25 18.29
C ILE A 218 22.81 19.69 18.85
N ASP A 219 23.87 20.49 18.82
CA ASP A 219 23.85 21.88 19.29
C ASP A 219 23.01 22.80 18.44
N ILE A 220 23.03 22.58 17.12
CA ILE A 220 22.20 23.35 16.20
C ILE A 220 20.72 23.07 16.47
N LEU A 221 20.36 21.81 16.65
CA LEU A 221 18.97 21.42 16.90
C LEU A 221 18.49 21.87 18.29
N ALA A 222 19.32 21.66 19.32
CA ALA A 222 19.00 22.00 20.70
C ALA A 222 18.70 23.50 20.89
N ARG A 223 19.38 24.38 20.13
CA ARG A 223 19.10 25.84 20.11
C ARG A 223 17.68 26.17 19.65
N GLU A 224 17.08 25.33 18.81
CA GLU A 224 15.75 25.53 18.24
C GLU A 224 14.65 24.78 19.00
N ALA A 225 14.97 24.14 20.13
CA ALA A 225 14.05 23.30 20.91
C ALA A 225 12.77 24.00 21.38
N TYR A 226 12.82 25.32 21.60
CA TYR A 226 11.67 26.13 22.02
C TYR A 226 10.51 26.12 21.01
N ARG A 227 10.77 25.75 19.75
CA ARG A 227 9.78 25.70 18.67
C ARG A 227 9.69 24.33 18.00
N TRP A 228 10.14 23.26 18.65
CA TRP A 228 9.85 21.92 18.16
C TRP A 228 8.35 21.66 18.29
N GLY A 229 7.70 21.32 17.17
CA GLY A 229 6.32 20.87 17.11
C GLY A 229 6.21 19.35 17.13
N GLY A 230 7.17 18.66 16.50
CA GLY A 230 7.31 17.23 16.68
C GLY A 230 8.76 16.75 16.61
N PHE A 231 9.02 15.74 17.41
CA PHE A 231 10.34 15.18 17.62
C PHE A 231 10.24 13.66 17.64
N VAL A 232 10.80 13.03 16.61
CA VAL A 232 10.90 11.57 16.49
C VAL A 232 12.37 11.19 16.47
N ILE A 233 12.74 10.21 17.29
CA ILE A 233 14.12 9.72 17.39
C ILE A 233 14.18 8.19 17.37
N TYR A 234 15.05 7.67 16.51
CA TYR A 234 15.45 6.27 16.43
C TYR A 234 16.89 6.17 16.91
N SER A 235 17.12 5.84 18.19
CA SER A 235 18.47 5.86 18.75
C SER A 235 18.66 4.97 19.97
N GLN A 236 19.86 4.97 20.53
CA GLN A 236 20.08 4.52 21.91
C GLN A 236 19.75 5.64 22.90
N LEU A 237 19.56 5.29 24.18
CA LEU A 237 19.21 6.26 25.23
C LEU A 237 20.30 7.32 25.45
N VAL A 238 21.57 6.95 25.28
CA VAL A 238 22.72 7.86 25.44
C VAL A 238 22.61 9.05 24.49
N THR A 239 22.22 8.80 23.23
CA THR A 239 22.06 9.84 22.21
C THR A 239 20.88 10.76 22.53
N LEU A 240 19.73 10.20 22.96
CA LEU A 240 18.58 10.99 23.41
C LEU A 240 18.96 11.91 24.59
N ASN A 241 19.63 11.34 25.59
CA ASN A 241 20.11 12.10 26.74
C ASN A 241 21.06 13.22 26.31
N SER A 242 22.00 12.94 25.41
CA SER A 242 22.95 13.95 24.89
C SER A 242 22.24 15.15 24.24
N ILE A 243 21.14 14.92 23.52
CA ILE A 243 20.30 15.98 22.94
C ILE A 243 19.59 16.79 24.03
N CYS A 244 18.96 16.10 24.99
CA CYS A 244 18.20 16.77 26.05
C CYS A 244 19.12 17.56 27.00
N TYR A 245 20.29 17.03 27.34
CA TYR A 245 21.32 17.76 28.09
C TYR A 245 21.80 19.00 27.33
N ALA A 246 22.04 18.91 26.01
CA ALA A 246 22.43 20.06 25.20
C ALA A 246 21.36 21.15 25.21
N GLN A 247 20.08 20.78 25.10
CA GLN A 247 18.96 21.71 25.19
C GLN A 247 18.95 22.41 26.55
N ARG A 248 19.03 21.64 27.65
CA ARG A 248 18.94 22.20 28.99
C ARG A 248 20.14 23.10 29.34
N ALA A 249 21.32 22.77 28.85
CA ALA A 249 22.52 23.60 29.02
C ALA A 249 22.42 24.94 28.28
N LEU A 250 21.68 25.00 27.18
CA LEU A 250 21.44 26.24 26.40
C LEU A 250 20.30 27.08 26.96
N GLN A 251 19.45 26.50 27.80
CA GLN A 251 18.30 27.17 28.38
C GLN A 251 18.75 28.10 29.52
N GLN A 252 18.80 29.41 29.24
CA GLN A 252 19.27 30.43 30.19
C GLN A 252 18.23 30.81 31.26
N ALA A 253 16.94 30.49 31.05
CA ALA A 253 15.83 30.91 31.91
C ALA A 253 14.97 29.72 32.38
N PRO A 254 14.41 29.77 33.59
CA PRO A 254 13.51 28.74 34.10
C PRO A 254 12.23 28.69 33.25
N GLY A 255 12.00 27.56 32.58
CA GLY A 255 10.82 27.32 31.74
C GLY A 255 10.78 25.86 31.28
N PRO A 256 9.67 25.41 30.68
CA PRO A 256 9.58 24.06 30.13
C PRO A 256 10.59 23.88 28.98
N PRO A 257 11.31 22.76 28.90
CA PRO A 257 12.37 22.54 27.90
C PRO A 257 11.82 22.46 26.47
N PHE A 258 10.60 21.93 26.31
CA PHE A 258 9.93 21.77 25.01
C PHE A 258 8.49 22.34 25.08
N PRO A 259 8.34 23.69 25.12
CA PRO A 259 7.05 24.34 25.40
C PRO A 259 5.98 24.11 24.34
N ARG A 260 6.39 23.87 23.08
CA ARG A 260 5.49 23.77 21.92
C ARG A 260 5.42 22.37 21.32
N LEU A 261 6.02 21.38 21.98
CA LEU A 261 6.06 20.01 21.49
C LEU A 261 4.66 19.40 21.52
N GLN A 262 4.19 18.91 20.38
CA GLN A 262 2.88 18.29 20.19
C GLN A 262 3.01 16.79 19.91
N ILE A 263 4.07 16.37 19.23
CA ILE A 263 4.29 14.97 18.84
C ILE A 263 5.66 14.49 19.32
N LEU A 264 5.69 13.39 20.06
CA LEU A 264 6.89 12.76 20.57
C LEU A 264 6.96 11.30 20.13
N GLY A 265 7.99 10.92 19.39
CA GLY A 265 8.28 9.54 19.00
C GLY A 265 9.62 9.06 19.55
N LEU A 266 9.59 8.08 20.43
CA LEU A 266 10.77 7.49 21.08
C LEU A 266 10.92 6.04 20.62
N HIS A 267 11.82 5.80 19.67
CA HIS A 267 12.16 4.46 19.17
C HIS A 267 13.55 4.09 19.66
N LEU A 268 13.66 3.51 20.85
CA LEU A 268 14.96 3.29 21.49
C LEU A 268 15.42 1.83 21.48
N VAL A 269 16.71 1.65 21.23
CA VAL A 269 17.40 0.35 21.21
C VAL A 269 18.32 0.26 22.44
N ASN A 270 18.44 -0.93 23.04
CA ASN A 270 19.36 -1.25 24.14
C ASN A 270 19.22 -0.39 25.42
N VAL A 271 18.00 -0.14 25.91
CA VAL A 271 17.84 0.61 27.17
C VAL A 271 18.18 -0.28 28.36
N LEU A 272 19.11 0.18 29.21
CA LEU A 272 19.35 -0.41 30.52
C LEU A 272 18.03 -0.42 31.30
N LEU A 273 17.65 -1.57 31.87
CA LEU A 273 16.33 -1.89 32.43
C LEU A 273 15.73 -0.86 33.43
N ASN A 274 16.53 0.10 33.94
CA ASN A 274 16.18 1.01 35.03
C ASN A 274 16.38 2.51 34.73
N ALA A 275 16.68 2.93 33.51
CA ALA A 275 16.96 4.36 33.24
C ALA A 275 15.68 5.20 33.05
N GLU A 276 15.50 6.25 33.86
CA GLU A 276 14.38 7.21 33.80
C GLU A 276 14.55 8.28 32.71
N ILE A 277 13.48 8.57 31.97
CA ILE A 277 13.33 9.56 30.91
C ILE A 277 12.30 10.62 31.38
N SER A 278 12.77 11.61 32.14
CA SER A 278 11.93 12.69 32.69
C SER A 278 12.02 14.02 31.94
N TRP A 279 12.74 14.04 30.82
CA TRP A 279 12.97 15.22 29.98
C TRP A 279 11.68 15.85 29.44
N PHE A 280 10.61 15.07 29.33
CA PHE A 280 9.36 15.46 28.68
C PHE A 280 8.20 15.70 29.67
N SER A 281 8.46 15.62 30.97
CA SER A 281 7.47 15.84 32.05
C SER A 281 6.78 17.20 31.97
N GLN A 282 7.46 18.23 31.46
CA GLN A 282 6.94 19.59 31.30
C GLN A 282 6.69 19.94 29.82
N THR A 283 5.91 19.13 29.12
CA THR A 283 5.52 19.36 27.72
C THR A 283 4.02 19.63 27.60
N PRO A 284 3.56 20.88 27.88
CA PRO A 284 2.15 21.18 28.12
C PRO A 284 1.24 21.08 26.89
N ASN A 285 1.80 20.92 25.70
CA ASN A 285 1.06 20.82 24.44
C ASN A 285 1.17 19.42 23.79
N LEU A 286 1.78 18.44 24.46
CA LEU A 286 1.99 17.10 23.93
C LEU A 286 0.66 16.39 23.72
N GLN A 287 0.32 16.06 22.47
CA GLN A 287 -0.92 15.39 22.09
C GLN A 287 -0.69 13.97 21.60
N GLU A 288 0.51 13.67 21.06
CA GLU A 288 0.80 12.37 20.46
C GLU A 288 2.08 11.79 21.03
N LEU A 289 1.99 10.53 21.46
CA LEU A 289 3.10 9.80 22.06
C LEU A 289 3.26 8.44 21.39
N THR A 290 4.42 8.22 20.80
CA THR A 290 4.83 6.94 20.20
C THR A 290 6.04 6.44 20.94
N ILE A 291 5.98 5.21 21.44
CA ILE A 291 7.09 4.56 22.16
C ILE A 291 7.31 3.18 21.53
N SER A 292 8.53 2.87 21.12
CA SER A 292 8.85 1.52 20.64
C SER A 292 10.28 1.08 20.95
N GLY A 293 10.51 -0.22 20.83
CA GLY A 293 11.83 -0.84 20.97
C GLY A 293 12.05 -1.51 22.33
N LEU A 294 13.31 -1.54 22.78
CA LEU A 294 13.74 -2.21 24.01
C LEU A 294 13.77 -1.20 25.17
N ILE A 295 12.64 -0.57 25.45
CA ILE A 295 12.48 0.40 26.53
C ILE A 295 11.63 -0.23 27.63
N ASN A 296 11.91 0.10 28.90
CA ASN A 296 10.95 -0.11 29.98
C ASN A 296 10.06 1.15 30.07
N PRO A 297 8.78 1.11 29.67
CA PRO A 297 7.91 2.28 29.62
C PRO A 297 7.79 2.96 30.98
N GLN A 298 7.91 2.21 32.09
CA GLN A 298 7.78 2.70 33.47
C GLN A 298 8.56 3.96 33.82
N ASN A 299 9.52 4.30 32.98
CA ASN A 299 10.50 5.32 33.19
C ASN A 299 10.24 6.58 32.34
N ILE A 300 9.18 6.63 31.54
CA ILE A 300 8.89 7.79 30.68
C ILE A 300 7.84 8.68 31.36
N ASP A 301 8.28 9.84 31.84
CA ASP A 301 7.42 10.84 32.45
C ASP A 301 7.00 11.89 31.41
N VAL A 302 5.69 11.97 31.16
CA VAL A 302 5.04 12.85 30.19
C VAL A 302 3.66 13.29 30.70
N PRO A 303 3.14 14.46 30.30
CA PRO A 303 1.78 14.88 30.60
C PRO A 303 0.73 13.97 29.94
N HIS A 304 0.21 12.99 30.69
CA HIS A 304 -0.76 12.02 30.16
C HIS A 304 -2.15 12.63 29.92
N THR A 305 -2.60 13.58 30.73
CA THR A 305 -4.00 14.07 30.73
C THR A 305 -4.48 14.71 29.44
N GLN A 306 -3.58 15.08 28.54
CA GLN A 306 -3.89 15.82 27.32
C GLN A 306 -3.61 15.02 26.03
N LEU A 307 -3.19 13.75 26.16
CA LEU A 307 -2.86 12.88 25.03
C LEU A 307 -4.12 12.51 24.24
N ARG A 308 -4.01 12.60 22.91
CA ARG A 308 -5.05 12.23 21.92
C ARG A 308 -4.67 10.98 21.15
N LEU A 309 -3.39 10.79 20.81
CA LEU A 309 -2.90 9.61 20.10
C LEU A 309 -1.80 8.94 20.91
N TYR A 310 -1.90 7.63 21.10
CA TYR A 310 -0.90 6.86 21.81
C TYR A 310 -0.57 5.57 21.07
N HIS A 311 0.72 5.33 20.86
CA HIS A 311 1.24 4.12 20.24
C HIS A 311 2.36 3.54 21.11
N GLU A 312 2.24 2.28 21.53
CA GLU A 312 3.29 1.58 22.28
C GLU A 312 3.61 0.20 21.69
N GLU A 313 4.83 0.05 21.15
CA GLU A 313 5.39 -1.20 20.65
C GLU A 313 6.72 -1.53 21.37
N CYS A 314 6.62 -1.86 22.65
CA CYS A 314 7.79 -2.16 23.49
C CYS A 314 7.97 -3.65 23.77
N ILE A 315 9.22 -4.08 23.79
CA ILE A 315 9.64 -5.44 24.18
C ILE A 315 10.13 -5.40 25.63
N CYS A 316 9.21 -5.55 26.60
CA CYS A 316 9.54 -5.56 28.03
C CYS A 316 9.54 -7.00 28.57
N ARG A 317 10.55 -7.39 29.35
CA ARG A 317 10.57 -8.66 30.08
C ARG A 317 10.41 -8.39 31.58
N GLY A 318 9.29 -8.81 32.17
CA GLY A 318 9.09 -8.93 33.62
C GLY A 318 8.61 -7.68 34.37
N SER A 319 8.08 -6.64 33.70
CA SER A 319 7.64 -5.39 34.37
C SER A 319 6.20 -4.97 34.04
N THR A 320 5.55 -4.31 34.99
CA THR A 320 4.19 -3.74 34.86
C THR A 320 4.19 -2.56 33.88
N ARG A 321 3.25 -2.47 32.93
CA ARG A 321 3.16 -1.32 32.00
C ARG A 321 2.64 -0.04 32.68
N VAL A 322 3.49 0.70 33.40
CA VAL A 322 3.09 1.90 34.16
C VAL A 322 2.60 3.01 33.25
N THR A 323 3.32 3.35 32.16
CA THR A 323 2.89 4.39 31.20
C THR A 323 1.52 4.09 30.59
N LEU A 324 1.29 2.87 30.11
CA LEU A 324 -0.02 2.48 29.61
C LEU A 324 -1.10 2.62 30.69
N ASN A 325 -0.81 2.23 31.94
CA ASN A 325 -1.76 2.39 33.04
C ASN A 325 -2.04 3.86 33.34
N GLU A 326 -1.05 4.74 33.25
CA GLU A 326 -1.19 6.17 33.46
C GLU A 326 -2.00 6.81 32.32
N VAL A 327 -1.69 6.48 31.07
CA VAL A 327 -2.48 6.91 29.90
C VAL A 327 -3.94 6.47 30.03
N LEU A 328 -4.18 5.20 30.39
CA LEU A 328 -5.53 4.69 30.59
C LEU A 328 -6.26 5.39 31.75
N LYS A 329 -5.55 5.75 32.83
CA LYS A 329 -6.15 6.43 34.00
C LYS A 329 -6.41 7.91 33.77
N PHE A 330 -5.51 8.59 33.08
CA PHE A 330 -5.48 10.06 33.03
C PHE A 330 -5.92 10.65 31.68
N SER A 331 -5.80 9.90 30.58
CA SER A 331 -6.17 10.36 29.22
C SER A 331 -7.57 9.91 28.78
N ASN A 332 -8.39 9.43 29.71
CA ASN A 332 -9.69 8.80 29.42
C ASN A 332 -10.68 9.70 28.64
N GLU A 333 -10.63 11.01 28.88
CA GLU A 333 -11.50 12.01 28.24
C GLU A 333 -10.90 12.65 26.98
N THR A 334 -9.64 12.38 26.65
CA THR A 334 -8.93 13.03 25.53
C THR A 334 -8.47 12.06 24.45
N LEU A 335 -8.25 10.79 24.79
CA LEU A 335 -7.68 9.80 23.89
C LEU A 335 -8.64 9.45 22.75
N GLU A 336 -8.19 9.64 21.51
CA GLU A 336 -8.93 9.41 20.26
C GLU A 336 -8.45 8.16 19.51
N SER A 337 -7.14 7.84 19.59
CA SER A 337 -6.54 6.64 19.00
C SER A 337 -5.54 6.00 19.94
N MET A 338 -5.59 4.67 20.04
CA MET A 338 -4.66 3.87 20.82
C MET A 338 -4.21 2.63 20.04
N GLU A 339 -2.90 2.45 19.89
CA GLU A 339 -2.30 1.23 19.38
C GLU A 339 -1.29 0.67 20.39
N VAL A 340 -1.45 -0.60 20.78
CA VAL A 340 -0.58 -1.22 21.78
C VAL A 340 -0.20 -2.63 21.40
N PHE A 341 1.09 -2.94 21.54
CA PHE A 341 1.62 -4.30 21.48
C PHE A 341 1.85 -4.83 22.90
N VAL A 342 1.35 -6.03 23.21
CA VAL A 342 1.35 -6.64 24.55
C VAL A 342 2.23 -7.89 24.54
N MET A 343 3.41 -7.82 25.18
CA MET A 343 4.40 -8.91 25.24
C MET A 343 4.68 -9.47 26.64
N ASP A 344 4.00 -8.99 27.69
CA ASP A 344 4.21 -9.45 29.06
C ASP A 344 2.86 -9.58 29.79
N ARG A 345 2.89 -9.85 31.11
CA ARG A 345 1.73 -9.80 31.99
C ARG A 345 0.92 -8.56 31.67
N SER A 346 -0.34 -8.78 31.31
CA SER A 346 -1.31 -7.73 31.06
C SER A 346 -1.23 -6.63 32.13
N PRO A 347 -1.53 -5.36 31.79
CA PRO A 347 -1.69 -4.32 32.79
C PRO A 347 -2.55 -4.84 33.96
N GLY A 348 -2.11 -4.52 35.18
CA GLY A 348 -2.67 -5.06 36.41
C GLY A 348 -4.16 -4.76 36.52
N PRO A 349 -4.87 -5.45 37.44
CA PRO A 349 -6.30 -5.23 37.59
C PRO A 349 -6.55 -3.77 37.95
N PHE A 350 -7.32 -3.07 37.13
CA PHE A 350 -7.81 -1.75 37.49
C PHE A 350 -8.89 -1.93 38.59
N THR A 351 -8.86 -1.06 39.59
CA THR A 351 -9.87 -1.09 40.68
C THR A 351 -11.27 -0.77 40.17
N GLN A 352 -11.37 -0.08 39.03
CA GLN A 352 -12.60 0.26 38.34
C GLN A 352 -12.42 0.11 36.82
N PRO A 353 -13.49 -0.16 36.06
CA PRO A 353 -13.43 -0.15 34.61
C PRO A 353 -12.99 1.21 34.06
N VAL A 354 -12.03 1.21 33.16
CA VAL A 354 -11.54 2.38 32.43
C VAL A 354 -12.48 2.67 31.27
N ILE A 355 -13.12 3.83 31.31
CA ILE A 355 -14.05 4.31 30.28
C ILE A 355 -13.29 5.25 29.36
N LEU A 356 -13.27 4.97 28.05
CA LEU A 356 -12.58 5.81 27.06
C LEU A 356 -13.61 6.44 26.12
N ASP A 357 -14.17 7.59 26.53
CA ASP A 357 -15.36 8.18 25.91
C ASP A 357 -15.11 8.77 24.51
N LYS A 358 -13.88 9.20 24.21
CA LYS A 358 -13.52 9.79 22.90
C LYS A 358 -12.75 8.85 21.98
N LEU A 359 -12.45 7.63 22.43
CA LEU A 359 -11.62 6.70 21.67
C LEU A 359 -12.38 6.18 20.44
N LYS A 360 -11.91 6.56 19.25
CA LYS A 360 -12.47 6.14 17.96
C LYS A 360 -11.72 4.96 17.36
N HIS A 361 -10.41 4.88 17.60
CA HIS A 361 -9.54 3.86 17.01
C HIS A 361 -8.81 3.10 18.12
N LEU A 362 -8.96 1.78 18.13
CA LEU A 362 -8.25 0.91 19.05
C LEU A 362 -7.63 -0.26 18.29
N LYS A 363 -6.32 -0.44 18.42
CA LYS A 363 -5.59 -1.60 17.92
C LYS A 363 -4.78 -2.24 19.04
N ILE A 364 -5.04 -3.52 19.29
CA ILE A 364 -4.32 -4.30 20.29
C ILE A 364 -3.68 -5.48 19.57
N ARG A 365 -2.37 -5.61 19.73
CA ARG A 365 -1.59 -6.75 19.23
C ARG A 365 -0.96 -7.45 20.43
N SER A 366 -0.85 -8.78 20.42
CA SER A 366 -0.12 -9.51 21.46
C SER A 366 0.90 -10.50 20.89
N ASP A 367 1.87 -10.90 21.71
CA ASP A 367 2.70 -12.06 21.38
C ASP A 367 1.80 -13.31 21.29
N PRO A 368 1.90 -14.14 20.23
CA PRO A 368 1.05 -15.32 20.04
C PRO A 368 1.22 -16.40 21.12
N ARG A 369 2.21 -16.26 22.02
CA ARG A 369 2.46 -17.16 23.16
C ARG A 369 1.89 -16.64 24.47
N ILE A 370 1.34 -15.43 24.49
CA ILE A 370 0.88 -14.73 25.70
C ILE A 370 -0.59 -14.34 25.54
N SER A 371 -1.31 -14.27 26.66
CA SER A 371 -2.70 -13.82 26.66
C SER A 371 -2.87 -12.39 27.13
N SER A 372 -3.47 -11.54 26.28
CA SER A 372 -3.71 -10.11 26.53
C SER A 372 -5.14 -9.82 27.02
N VAL A 373 -5.96 -10.86 27.23
CA VAL A 373 -7.40 -10.77 27.55
C VAL A 373 -7.76 -9.98 28.81
N LYS A 374 -6.84 -9.87 29.77
CA LYS A 374 -7.07 -9.11 31.01
C LYS A 374 -7.26 -7.62 30.75
N LEU A 375 -6.50 -7.03 29.82
CA LEU A 375 -6.72 -5.63 29.41
C LEU A 375 -8.12 -5.44 28.86
N LEU A 376 -8.65 -6.41 28.11
CA LEU A 376 -10.01 -6.34 27.56
C LEU A 376 -11.10 -6.34 28.63
N ASN A 377 -10.84 -6.84 29.84
CA ASN A 377 -11.87 -6.91 30.90
C ASN A 377 -12.13 -5.57 31.56
N ASP A 378 -11.12 -4.70 31.59
CA ASP A 378 -11.17 -3.47 32.33
C ASP A 378 -11.61 -2.28 31.46
N LEU A 379 -11.68 -2.45 30.14
CA LEU A 379 -12.05 -1.37 29.21
C LEU A 379 -13.57 -1.28 28.95
N VAL A 380 -14.04 -0.03 28.77
CA VAL A 380 -15.37 0.34 28.25
C VAL A 380 -15.18 1.39 27.15
N LEU A 381 -15.66 1.09 25.95
CA LEU A 381 -15.34 1.83 24.71
C LEU A 381 -16.63 2.31 24.01
N PRO A 382 -17.32 3.34 24.52
CA PRO A 382 -18.64 3.73 24.01
C PRO A 382 -18.64 4.32 22.61
N SER A 383 -17.52 4.91 22.16
CA SER A 383 -17.40 5.68 20.91
C SER A 383 -16.49 5.03 19.85
N VAL A 384 -16.09 3.77 20.03
CA VAL A 384 -15.12 3.11 19.14
C VAL A 384 -15.72 2.84 17.76
N GLU A 385 -15.06 3.37 16.72
CA GLU A 385 -15.43 3.21 15.31
C GLU A 385 -14.61 2.11 14.63
N HIS A 386 -13.34 2.00 15.01
CA HIS A 386 -12.38 1.03 14.46
C HIS A 386 -11.77 0.22 15.60
N PHE A 387 -11.99 -1.09 15.58
CA PHE A 387 -11.44 -2.01 16.55
C PHE A 387 -10.63 -3.10 15.86
N SER A 388 -9.35 -3.22 16.21
CA SER A 388 -8.44 -4.27 15.76
C SER A 388 -7.87 -5.04 16.94
N PHE A 389 -7.92 -6.38 16.87
CA PHE A 389 -7.33 -7.27 17.84
C PHE A 389 -6.62 -8.43 17.13
N GLU A 390 -5.31 -8.54 17.31
CA GLU A 390 -4.46 -9.51 16.61
C GLU A 390 -3.61 -10.32 17.58
N GLN A 391 -3.41 -11.61 17.26
CA GLN A 391 -2.43 -12.52 17.88
C GLN A 391 -2.61 -12.68 19.41
N ASP A 392 -3.18 -13.79 19.88
CA ASP A 392 -3.35 -14.08 21.33
C ASP A 392 -3.28 -15.61 21.52
N ALA A 393 -2.56 -16.08 22.54
CA ALA A 393 -2.46 -17.51 22.88
C ALA A 393 -3.73 -18.09 23.51
N GLY A 394 -4.61 -17.23 24.05
CA GLY A 394 -5.80 -17.60 24.81
C GLY A 394 -7.08 -17.71 23.98
N SER A 395 -8.22 -17.71 24.68
CA SER A 395 -9.55 -17.56 24.07
C SER A 395 -10.04 -16.11 24.28
N PRO A 396 -9.78 -15.21 23.32
CA PRO A 396 -10.12 -13.79 23.48
C PRO A 396 -11.61 -13.51 23.32
N PHE A 397 -12.35 -14.35 22.59
CA PHE A 397 -13.76 -14.10 22.24
C PHE A 397 -14.71 -13.85 23.42
N PRO A 398 -14.69 -14.64 24.52
CA PRO A 398 -15.52 -14.33 25.68
C PRO A 398 -15.26 -12.94 26.27
N HIS A 399 -13.99 -12.52 26.28
CA HIS A 399 -13.54 -11.23 26.81
C HIS A 399 -13.90 -10.09 25.86
N LEU A 400 -13.70 -10.28 24.55
CA LEU A 400 -14.15 -9.38 23.50
C LEU A 400 -15.66 -9.16 23.54
N LEU A 401 -16.44 -10.23 23.72
CA LEU A 401 -17.90 -10.15 23.83
C LEU A 401 -18.32 -9.43 25.11
N ALA A 402 -17.62 -9.65 26.23
CA ALA A 402 -17.86 -8.93 27.47
C ALA A 402 -17.55 -7.43 27.31
N LEU A 403 -16.44 -7.09 26.66
CA LEU A 403 -16.06 -5.71 26.33
C LEU A 403 -17.14 -5.02 25.50
N ILE A 404 -17.56 -5.62 24.39
CA ILE A 404 -18.64 -5.04 23.58
C ILE A 404 -19.93 -4.89 24.38
N ARG A 405 -20.32 -5.89 25.19
CA ARG A 405 -21.53 -5.77 26.02
C ARG A 405 -21.46 -4.60 26.99
N ARG A 406 -20.31 -4.38 27.65
CA ARG A 406 -20.12 -3.24 28.55
C ARG A 406 -20.16 -1.92 27.80
N SER A 407 -19.46 -1.84 26.66
CA SER A 407 -19.41 -0.64 25.82
C SER A 407 -20.77 -0.26 25.25
N VAL A 408 -21.51 -1.23 24.71
CA VAL A 408 -22.86 -1.05 24.14
C VAL A 408 -23.85 -0.65 25.24
N ASN A 409 -23.79 -1.25 26.42
CA ASN A 409 -24.73 -0.91 27.50
C ASN A 409 -24.37 0.41 28.22
N HIS A 410 -23.29 1.08 27.83
CA HIS A 410 -22.90 2.36 28.42
C HIS A 410 -23.87 3.47 27.99
N ARG A 411 -24.24 4.36 28.92
CA ARG A 411 -25.29 5.38 28.72
C ARG A 411 -25.01 6.34 27.56
N GLN A 412 -23.74 6.55 27.23
CA GLN A 412 -23.29 7.45 26.17
C GLN A 412 -22.89 6.72 24.87
N SER A 413 -23.11 5.40 24.77
CA SER A 413 -22.72 4.66 23.56
C SER A 413 -23.59 5.04 22.37
N SER A 414 -22.94 5.39 21.25
CA SER A 414 -23.58 5.63 19.96
C SER A 414 -23.55 4.40 19.04
N HIS A 415 -23.04 3.27 19.53
CA HIS A 415 -22.77 2.04 18.76
C HIS A 415 -22.01 2.23 17.43
N PRO A 416 -20.98 3.09 17.33
CA PRO A 416 -20.48 3.56 16.05
C PRO A 416 -19.48 2.60 15.39
N LEU A 417 -19.37 1.35 15.86
CA LEU A 417 -18.37 0.40 15.38
C LEU A 417 -18.63 0.05 13.91
N LYS A 418 -17.78 0.58 13.02
CA LYS A 418 -17.85 0.41 11.56
C LYS A 418 -16.81 -0.56 11.04
N TYR A 419 -15.62 -0.60 11.65
CA TYR A 419 -14.51 -1.44 11.21
C TYR A 419 -14.09 -2.40 12.32
N LEU A 420 -14.12 -3.69 12.01
CA LEU A 420 -13.76 -4.77 12.92
C LEU A 420 -12.70 -5.67 12.30
N HIS A 421 -11.52 -5.71 12.91
CA HIS A 421 -10.43 -6.59 12.52
C HIS A 421 -10.07 -7.54 13.67
N LEU A 422 -10.20 -8.86 13.47
CA LEU A 422 -9.92 -9.88 14.48
C LEU A 422 -9.03 -11.00 13.90
N ARG A 423 -7.71 -10.90 14.11
CA ARG A 423 -6.75 -11.94 13.71
C ARG A 423 -6.42 -12.85 14.89
N VAL A 424 -7.42 -13.62 15.32
CA VAL A 424 -7.35 -14.56 16.46
C VAL A 424 -8.05 -15.88 16.17
N MET A 425 -7.74 -16.93 16.93
CA MET A 425 -8.38 -18.24 16.77
C MET A 425 -9.83 -18.23 17.23
N ILE A 426 -10.75 -18.67 16.37
CA ILE A 426 -12.19 -18.78 16.64
C ILE A 426 -12.55 -20.27 16.79
N ASN A 427 -12.36 -20.83 17.99
CA ASN A 427 -12.47 -22.29 18.16
C ASN A 427 -13.87 -22.77 18.62
N VAL A 428 -14.72 -21.87 19.11
CA VAL A 428 -16.04 -22.25 19.65
C VAL A 428 -17.16 -21.76 18.72
N PRO A 429 -17.94 -22.68 18.12
CA PRO A 429 -19.03 -22.32 17.22
C PRO A 429 -20.10 -21.44 17.88
N GLY A 430 -20.48 -20.34 17.23
CA GLY A 430 -21.51 -19.39 17.66
C GLY A 430 -20.99 -18.16 18.41
N GLN A 431 -19.67 -18.08 18.67
CA GLN A 431 -19.06 -16.91 19.33
C GLN A 431 -19.10 -15.68 18.43
N LEU A 432 -18.68 -15.82 17.17
CA LEU A 432 -18.71 -14.73 16.20
C LEU A 432 -20.16 -14.25 15.97
N LYS A 433 -21.10 -15.19 15.81
CA LYS A 433 -22.53 -14.88 15.72
C LYS A 433 -23.02 -14.01 16.89
N SER A 434 -22.63 -14.38 18.11
CA SER A 434 -23.04 -13.67 19.33
C SER A 434 -22.42 -12.27 19.44
N PHE A 435 -21.19 -12.11 18.93
CA PHE A 435 -20.49 -10.85 18.86
C PHE A 435 -21.15 -9.90 17.87
N LEU A 436 -21.34 -10.34 16.62
CA LEU A 436 -21.88 -9.52 15.53
C LEU A 436 -23.31 -9.02 15.79
N ARG A 437 -24.12 -9.78 16.54
CA ARG A 437 -25.45 -9.34 17.00
C ARG A 437 -25.44 -8.07 17.85
N LYS A 438 -24.32 -7.78 18.50
CA LYS A 438 -24.16 -6.59 19.34
C LYS A 438 -23.48 -5.45 18.58
N THR A 439 -23.08 -5.67 17.34
CA THR A 439 -22.38 -4.69 16.49
C THR A 439 -23.03 -4.61 15.11
N PRO A 440 -24.31 -4.20 15.00
CA PRO A 440 -25.05 -4.22 13.74
C PRO A 440 -24.56 -3.20 12.70
N GLN A 441 -23.84 -2.15 13.12
CA GLN A 441 -23.35 -1.07 12.25
C GLN A 441 -22.00 -1.37 11.58
N VAL A 442 -21.46 -2.58 11.73
CA VAL A 442 -20.16 -2.95 11.14
C VAL A 442 -20.27 -2.97 9.62
N VAL A 443 -19.46 -2.14 8.96
CA VAL A 443 -19.37 -1.98 7.51
C VAL A 443 -18.26 -2.85 6.93
N THR A 444 -17.13 -2.96 7.64
CA THR A 444 -15.98 -3.75 7.21
C THR A 444 -15.60 -4.77 8.28
N LEU A 445 -15.55 -6.04 7.90
CA LEU A 445 -15.22 -7.16 8.76
C LEU A 445 -13.99 -7.90 8.23
N GLU A 446 -12.90 -7.90 8.99
CA GLU A 446 -11.69 -8.67 8.69
C GLU A 446 -11.43 -9.67 9.80
N ILE A 447 -11.48 -10.97 9.53
CA ILE A 447 -11.39 -11.99 10.59
C ILE A 447 -10.60 -13.21 10.15
N SER A 448 -9.97 -13.90 11.10
CA SER A 448 -9.53 -15.28 10.87
C SER A 448 -10.72 -16.16 10.50
N MET A 449 -10.50 -17.18 9.66
CA MET A 449 -11.57 -18.07 9.22
C MET A 449 -12.33 -18.68 10.41
N PRO A 450 -13.65 -18.40 10.55
CA PRO A 450 -14.45 -18.95 11.64
C PRO A 450 -14.90 -20.39 11.36
N PRO A 451 -15.40 -21.12 12.38
CA PRO A 451 -15.99 -22.44 12.20
C PRO A 451 -17.20 -22.41 11.24
N PRO A 452 -17.53 -23.53 10.57
CA PRO A 452 -18.60 -23.58 9.57
C PRO A 452 -19.94 -23.02 10.04
N LYS A 453 -20.31 -23.30 11.30
CA LYS A 453 -21.56 -22.82 11.90
C LYS A 453 -21.66 -21.29 11.95
N ASP A 454 -20.54 -20.60 12.21
CA ASP A 454 -20.48 -19.15 12.23
C ASP A 454 -20.45 -18.58 10.80
N LEU A 455 -19.80 -19.25 9.84
CA LEU A 455 -19.88 -18.91 8.41
C LEU A 455 -21.34 -18.89 7.93
N PHE A 456 -22.10 -19.94 8.22
CA PHE A 456 -23.52 -19.99 7.85
C PHE A 456 -24.35 -18.90 8.55
N SER A 457 -23.94 -18.45 9.74
CA SER A 457 -24.63 -17.35 10.41
C SER A 457 -24.42 -15.99 9.73
N LEU A 458 -23.34 -15.81 8.95
CA LEU A 458 -23.14 -14.64 8.10
C LEU A 458 -24.08 -14.64 6.88
N VAL A 459 -24.50 -15.84 6.44
CA VAL A 459 -25.42 -16.09 5.32
C VAL A 459 -26.89 -15.95 5.75
N ALA A 460 -27.27 -16.54 6.88
CA ALA A 460 -28.67 -16.78 7.25
C ALA A 460 -29.14 -15.95 8.45
N SER A 461 -30.28 -15.28 8.28
CA SER A 461 -31.09 -14.67 9.34
C SER A 461 -31.70 -15.70 10.28
N GLU A 462 -31.98 -15.33 11.53
CA GLU A 462 -32.97 -16.07 12.32
C GLU A 462 -34.36 -15.93 11.69
N SER A 463 -34.83 -16.98 11.02
CA SER A 463 -36.25 -17.33 11.06
C SER A 463 -36.38 -18.44 12.08
N ARG A 464 -36.95 -18.15 13.26
CA ARG A 464 -37.87 -19.05 13.99
C ARG A 464 -38.31 -18.51 15.36
N VAL A 465 -39.63 -18.38 15.46
CA VAL A 465 -40.47 -18.76 16.62
C VAL A 465 -40.35 -17.89 17.87
N LYS A 466 -40.98 -16.71 17.81
CA LYS A 466 -41.80 -16.17 18.93
C LYS A 466 -43.20 -15.71 18.50
N ALA A 467 -43.65 -16.04 17.28
CA ALA A 467 -45.00 -15.76 16.80
C ALA A 467 -46.05 -16.83 17.20
N ARG A 468 -45.82 -17.58 18.29
CA ARG A 468 -46.83 -18.52 18.82
C ARG A 468 -47.73 -17.91 19.91
N LYS A 469 -47.50 -16.66 20.31
CA LYS A 469 -48.34 -15.96 21.31
C LYS A 469 -49.22 -14.83 20.75
N LEU A 470 -49.21 -14.59 19.44
CA LEU A 470 -49.97 -13.49 18.82
C LEU A 470 -50.76 -13.86 17.56
N GLY A 471 -50.82 -15.13 17.16
CA GLY A 471 -51.71 -15.57 16.08
C GLY A 471 -51.47 -14.95 14.70
N VAL A 472 -50.32 -14.31 14.47
CA VAL A 472 -49.94 -13.76 13.16
C VAL A 472 -48.93 -14.68 12.48
N VAL A 473 -49.31 -15.21 11.32
CA VAL A 473 -48.43 -15.94 10.41
C VAL A 473 -47.45 -14.94 9.78
N VAL A 474 -46.31 -14.71 10.43
CA VAL A 474 -45.20 -13.98 9.83
C VAL A 474 -44.40 -14.95 8.97
N ARG A 475 -44.69 -14.98 7.67
CA ARG A 475 -43.83 -15.62 6.66
C ARG A 475 -42.66 -14.67 6.37
N ASP A 476 -41.47 -15.12 6.77
CA ASP A 476 -40.14 -14.77 6.24
C ASP A 476 -39.75 -13.28 6.09
N LEU A 477 -39.43 -12.63 7.21
CA LEU A 477 -38.51 -11.49 7.24
C LEU A 477 -37.13 -11.98 7.68
N ALA A 478 -36.19 -12.05 6.74
CA ALA A 478 -34.83 -12.45 6.99
C ALA A 478 -34.00 -11.28 7.57
N PHE A 479 -33.89 -11.18 8.89
CA PHE A 479 -33.02 -10.18 9.54
C PHE A 479 -31.54 -10.57 9.46
N GLN A 480 -30.74 -9.80 8.73
CA GLN A 480 -29.28 -9.97 8.68
C GLN A 480 -28.65 -9.61 10.03
N ILE A 481 -27.66 -10.38 10.48
CA ILE A 481 -26.94 -10.12 11.74
C ILE A 481 -26.18 -8.79 11.70
N VAL A 482 -25.65 -8.44 10.51
CA VAL A 482 -24.96 -7.19 10.23
C VAL A 482 -25.54 -6.66 8.90
N PRO A 483 -26.52 -5.74 8.95
CA PRO A 483 -27.17 -5.20 7.76
C PRO A 483 -26.27 -4.26 6.95
N GLU A 484 -25.39 -3.49 7.59
CA GLU A 484 -24.56 -2.46 6.93
C GLU A 484 -23.25 -3.00 6.32
N LEU A 485 -23.07 -4.32 6.32
CA LEU A 485 -21.81 -4.95 5.94
C LEU A 485 -21.54 -4.80 4.43
N LYS A 486 -20.46 -4.09 4.09
CA LYS A 486 -20.01 -3.84 2.72
C LYS A 486 -18.73 -4.59 2.34
N SER A 487 -17.88 -4.93 3.31
CA SER A 487 -16.63 -5.64 3.01
C SER A 487 -16.35 -6.74 4.02
N ILE A 488 -15.96 -7.91 3.51
CA ILE A 488 -15.54 -9.06 4.31
C ILE A 488 -14.18 -9.54 3.84
N THR A 489 -13.23 -9.66 4.76
CA THR A 489 -11.93 -10.29 4.51
C THR A 489 -11.72 -11.45 5.48
N PHE A 490 -11.40 -12.63 4.95
CA PHE A 490 -11.02 -13.78 5.75
C PHE A 490 -9.51 -14.03 5.67
N TYR A 491 -8.84 -14.18 6.81
CA TYR A 491 -7.49 -14.74 6.88
C TYR A 491 -7.59 -16.27 6.85
N CYS A 492 -7.07 -16.86 5.78
CA CYS A 492 -7.25 -18.25 5.43
C CYS A 492 -5.92 -19.00 5.29
N THR A 493 -5.93 -20.26 5.71
CA THR A 493 -4.96 -21.28 5.30
C THR A 493 -5.61 -22.19 4.26
N LEU A 494 -4.82 -23.00 3.54
CA LEU A 494 -5.39 -23.98 2.61
C LEU A 494 -6.34 -24.96 3.32
N GLN A 495 -5.98 -25.41 4.52
CA GLN A 495 -6.81 -26.31 5.33
C GLN A 495 -8.16 -25.68 5.71
N ASN A 496 -8.20 -24.36 5.90
CA ASN A 496 -9.44 -23.65 6.23
C ASN A 496 -10.39 -23.56 5.04
N VAL A 497 -9.89 -23.63 3.81
CA VAL A 497 -10.70 -23.61 2.59
C VAL A 497 -11.24 -25.01 2.27
N ILE A 498 -10.42 -26.05 2.45
CA ILE A 498 -10.80 -27.44 2.21
C ILE A 498 -11.99 -27.83 3.10
N GLY A 499 -13.09 -28.25 2.50
CA GLY A 499 -14.34 -28.63 3.20
C GLY A 499 -15.26 -27.46 3.55
N ASN A 500 -14.85 -26.21 3.32
CA ASN A 500 -15.66 -25.01 3.53
C ASN A 500 -16.03 -24.29 2.22
N GLU A 501 -15.73 -24.89 1.07
CA GLU A 501 -15.93 -24.30 -0.26
C GLU A 501 -17.39 -23.91 -0.47
N SER A 502 -18.30 -24.83 -0.11
CA SER A 502 -19.75 -24.60 -0.24
C SER A 502 -20.24 -23.47 0.67
N ALA A 503 -19.65 -23.29 1.86
CA ALA A 503 -20.02 -22.22 2.78
C ALA A 503 -19.50 -20.86 2.29
N LEU A 504 -18.25 -20.80 1.82
CA LEU A 504 -17.66 -19.59 1.22
C LEU A 504 -18.43 -19.16 -0.05
N LEU A 505 -18.80 -20.12 -0.90
CA LEU A 505 -19.60 -19.84 -2.08
C LEU A 505 -21.03 -19.42 -1.71
N ALA A 506 -21.62 -19.99 -0.66
CA ALA A 506 -22.93 -19.55 -0.16
C ALA A 506 -22.89 -18.12 0.40
N ILE A 507 -21.83 -17.72 1.10
CA ILE A 507 -21.61 -16.32 1.54
C ILE A 507 -21.52 -15.42 0.32
N ALA A 508 -20.69 -15.79 -0.65
CA ALA A 508 -20.53 -15.04 -1.88
C ALA A 508 -21.87 -14.89 -2.63
N HIS A 509 -22.62 -15.96 -2.82
CA HIS A 509 -23.89 -15.91 -3.56
C HIS A 509 -24.99 -15.17 -2.80
N ALA A 510 -25.10 -15.36 -1.48
CA ALA A 510 -26.17 -14.75 -0.68
C ALA A 510 -25.98 -13.24 -0.49
N ARG A 511 -24.76 -12.73 -0.61
CA ARG A 511 -24.43 -11.33 -0.33
C ARG A 511 -24.03 -10.51 -1.56
N PHE A 512 -23.63 -11.15 -2.66
CA PHE A 512 -23.05 -10.47 -3.85
C PHE A 512 -23.77 -10.71 -5.17
N ILE A 513 -24.70 -11.68 -5.27
CA ILE A 513 -25.42 -11.93 -6.53
C ILE A 513 -26.81 -11.30 -6.46
N HIS A 514 -27.11 -10.41 -7.41
CA HIS A 514 -28.44 -9.86 -7.60
C HIS A 514 -29.41 -11.01 -7.95
N ARG A 515 -30.39 -11.32 -7.10
CA ARG A 515 -31.49 -12.24 -7.48
C ARG A 515 -32.41 -11.52 -8.48
N SER A 516 -32.02 -11.44 -9.75
CA SER A 516 -32.87 -10.93 -10.82
C SER A 516 -33.80 -11.99 -11.44
N ALA A 517 -33.79 -13.26 -11.01
CA ALA A 517 -34.41 -14.34 -11.79
C ALA A 517 -35.53 -15.17 -11.12
N VAL A 518 -35.95 -14.93 -9.86
CA VAL A 518 -37.06 -15.72 -9.27
C VAL A 518 -37.95 -14.88 -8.37
N CYS A 519 -38.85 -14.09 -8.96
CA CYS A 519 -40.09 -13.65 -8.30
C CYS A 519 -41.15 -13.25 -9.34
N HIS A 520 -41.71 -14.22 -10.05
CA HIS A 520 -42.97 -14.02 -10.77
C HIS A 520 -44.22 -14.31 -9.91
N ILE A 521 -44.08 -14.60 -8.60
CA ILE A 521 -45.23 -15.01 -7.76
C ILE A 521 -45.51 -14.11 -6.54
N HIS A 522 -44.64 -13.17 -6.14
CA HIS A 522 -45.00 -12.23 -5.06
C HIS A 522 -44.61 -10.78 -5.38
N ARG A 523 -45.64 -9.95 -5.56
CA ARG A 523 -45.58 -8.53 -5.97
C ARG A 523 -45.27 -7.54 -4.84
N PHE A 524 -44.69 -7.98 -3.73
CA PHE A 524 -44.37 -7.12 -2.58
C PHE A 524 -43.11 -7.59 -1.85
N CYS A 525 -41.93 -7.36 -2.43
CA CYS A 525 -40.66 -7.35 -1.70
C CYS A 525 -39.84 -6.17 -2.20
N THR A 526 -39.65 -5.17 -1.34
CA THR A 526 -38.74 -4.03 -1.57
C THR A 526 -37.30 -4.53 -1.62
N PRO A 527 -36.50 -4.19 -2.66
CA PRO A 527 -35.13 -4.64 -2.80
C PRO A 527 -34.17 -3.61 -2.21
N GLU A 528 -34.05 -3.55 -0.88
CA GLU A 528 -32.94 -2.83 -0.22
C GLU A 528 -32.22 -3.76 0.76
N LEU A 529 -31.80 -4.91 0.25
CA LEU A 529 -30.71 -5.67 0.86
C LEU A 529 -29.42 -4.93 0.53
N HIS A 530 -28.82 -4.28 1.52
CA HIS A 530 -27.49 -3.68 1.40
C HIS A 530 -26.50 -4.82 1.06
N GLN A 531 -26.02 -4.82 -0.19
CA GLN A 531 -25.13 -5.86 -0.72
C GLN A 531 -23.71 -5.64 -0.22
N VAL A 532 -23.01 -6.74 0.09
CA VAL A 532 -21.59 -6.66 0.40
C VAL A 532 -20.88 -6.34 -0.92
N GLU A 533 -20.09 -5.27 -0.96
CA GLU A 533 -19.37 -4.78 -2.15
C GLU A 533 -18.06 -5.56 -2.40
N SER A 534 -17.42 -6.14 -1.37
CA SER A 534 -16.20 -6.95 -1.54
C SER A 534 -16.06 -8.15 -0.58
N LEU A 535 -15.79 -9.35 -1.11
CA LEU A 535 -15.38 -10.55 -0.35
C LEU A 535 -13.96 -10.93 -0.75
N ARG A 536 -13.07 -10.98 0.23
CA ARG A 536 -11.63 -11.23 0.06
C ARG A 536 -11.17 -12.38 0.96
N LEU A 537 -10.29 -13.23 0.44
CA LEU A 537 -9.56 -14.25 1.18
C LEU A 537 -8.07 -13.90 1.13
N LEU A 538 -7.44 -13.74 2.29
CA LEU A 538 -6.02 -13.46 2.44
C LEU A 538 -5.28 -14.72 2.86
N PHE A 539 -4.11 -14.96 2.24
CA PHE A 539 -3.27 -16.12 2.51
C PHE A 539 -1.86 -15.67 2.86
N ASP A 540 -1.22 -16.38 3.79
CA ASP A 540 0.18 -16.11 4.16
C ASP A 540 1.16 -16.51 3.06
N ASP A 541 0.78 -17.51 2.24
CA ASP A 541 1.60 -18.07 1.16
C ASP A 541 0.83 -18.14 -0.17
N HIS A 542 1.57 -17.92 -1.25
CA HIS A 542 1.07 -17.88 -2.61
C HIS A 542 0.71 -19.27 -3.17
N SER A 543 1.38 -20.33 -2.73
CA SER A 543 1.05 -21.71 -3.13
C SER A 543 -0.31 -22.12 -2.54
N ASN A 544 -0.53 -21.80 -1.27
CA ASN A 544 -1.83 -22.00 -0.60
C ASN A 544 -2.96 -21.20 -1.26
N LEU A 545 -2.68 -19.95 -1.65
CA LEU A 545 -3.60 -19.11 -2.41
C LEU A 545 -4.03 -19.81 -3.70
N TYR A 546 -3.08 -20.21 -4.53
CA TYR A 546 -3.39 -20.84 -5.82
C TYR A 546 -4.13 -22.18 -5.68
N ALA A 547 -3.75 -23.01 -4.72
CA ALA A 547 -4.46 -24.26 -4.45
C ALA A 547 -5.91 -23.99 -4.03
N SER A 548 -6.14 -22.97 -3.20
CA SER A 548 -7.47 -22.55 -2.75
C SER A 548 -8.32 -22.00 -3.89
N LEU A 549 -7.72 -21.21 -4.78
CA LEU A 549 -8.37 -20.68 -5.98
C LEU A 549 -8.98 -21.80 -6.84
N GLY A 550 -8.24 -22.90 -7.00
CA GLY A 550 -8.72 -24.06 -7.75
C GLY A 550 -9.88 -24.80 -7.11
N LEU A 551 -9.87 -24.91 -5.79
CA LEU A 551 -10.99 -25.50 -5.06
C LEU A 551 -12.24 -24.61 -5.19
N LEU A 552 -12.09 -23.29 -5.04
CA LEU A 552 -13.20 -22.34 -5.02
C LEU A 552 -13.87 -22.14 -6.38
N ASN A 553 -13.11 -22.15 -7.47
CA ASN A 553 -13.65 -22.14 -8.85
C ASN A 553 -14.13 -23.53 -9.32
N ARG A 554 -14.20 -24.53 -8.41
CA ARG A 554 -14.68 -25.91 -8.69
C ARG A 554 -13.91 -26.60 -9.81
N TRP A 555 -12.64 -26.27 -9.92
CA TRP A 555 -11.71 -26.77 -10.92
C TRP A 555 -11.06 -28.10 -10.51
N ASN A 556 -11.48 -28.73 -9.42
CA ASN A 556 -10.86 -29.95 -8.92
C ASN A 556 -11.83 -31.14 -8.96
N THR A 557 -11.65 -32.00 -9.96
CA THR A 557 -12.03 -33.41 -9.88
C THR A 557 -10.78 -34.23 -10.18
N THR A 558 -10.37 -35.07 -9.22
CA THR A 558 -9.41 -36.20 -9.34
C THR A 558 -7.87 -36.01 -9.29
N GLY A 559 -7.29 -34.81 -9.20
CA GLY A 559 -5.81 -34.66 -9.34
C GLY A 559 -4.94 -34.59 -8.07
N MET A 560 -5.49 -34.30 -6.88
CA MET A 560 -4.69 -33.87 -5.72
C MET A 560 -4.49 -34.91 -4.60
N ALA A 561 -4.59 -36.21 -4.89
CA ALA A 561 -4.12 -37.23 -3.94
C ALA A 561 -2.59 -37.19 -3.73
N SER A 562 -1.84 -36.62 -4.68
CA SER A 562 -0.38 -36.55 -4.64
C SER A 562 0.19 -35.40 -3.80
N ILE A 563 -0.49 -34.24 -3.72
CA ILE A 563 0.04 -33.05 -3.01
C ILE A 563 -0.26 -33.12 -1.50
N VAL A 564 -1.36 -33.77 -1.11
CA VAL A 564 -1.68 -34.04 0.30
C VAL A 564 -0.66 -35.00 0.95
N HIS A 565 0.01 -35.83 0.14
CA HIS A 565 1.06 -36.73 0.62
C HIS A 565 2.40 -36.04 0.90
N GLU A 566 2.72 -34.92 0.25
CA GLU A 566 3.96 -34.17 0.50
C GLU A 566 3.87 -33.25 1.72
N SER A 567 2.69 -32.71 2.05
CA SER A 567 2.50 -31.86 3.24
C SER A 567 2.46 -32.64 4.57
N ARG A 568 2.49 -33.98 4.54
CA ARG A 568 2.48 -34.85 5.74
C ARG A 568 3.89 -35.22 6.24
N ALA A 569 4.95 -34.92 5.49
CA ALA A 569 6.32 -35.22 5.89
C ALA A 569 7.06 -33.93 6.30
N GLY A 570 7.03 -33.62 7.60
CA GLY A 570 7.83 -32.53 8.18
C GLY A 570 9.32 -32.85 8.21
N THR A 571 9.99 -32.81 7.06
CA THR A 571 11.47 -32.95 6.98
C THR A 571 12.10 -31.89 6.09
N PRO A 572 13.25 -31.29 6.48
CA PRO A 572 13.92 -30.27 5.70
C PRO A 572 14.54 -30.88 4.43
N VAL A 573 14.30 -30.24 3.29
CA VAL A 573 14.90 -30.58 2.00
C VAL A 573 16.36 -30.13 1.99
N SER A 574 17.27 -30.97 2.50
CA SER A 574 18.72 -30.80 2.32
C SER A 574 19.47 -32.11 2.04
N SER A 575 18.80 -33.25 1.85
CA SER A 575 19.52 -34.54 1.81
C SER A 575 19.00 -35.56 0.79
N ARG A 576 18.51 -35.13 -0.39
CA ARG A 576 18.23 -36.04 -1.52
C ARG A 576 18.62 -35.50 -2.90
N LEU A 577 19.83 -34.93 -3.00
CA LEU A 577 20.53 -34.74 -4.28
C LEU A 577 21.71 -35.71 -4.37
N SER A 578 21.42 -37.01 -4.38
CA SER A 578 22.44 -38.03 -4.66
C SER A 578 21.77 -39.37 -4.96
N THR A 579 21.10 -39.47 -6.11
CA THR A 579 20.96 -40.72 -6.90
C THR A 579 20.08 -40.42 -8.11
N LEU A 580 20.71 -40.00 -9.20
CA LEU A 580 20.18 -40.21 -10.55
C LEU A 580 21.12 -41.20 -11.23
N PRO A 581 20.61 -42.26 -11.88
CA PRO A 581 21.43 -43.06 -12.77
C PRO A 581 21.72 -42.24 -14.03
N SER A 582 23.01 -42.16 -14.35
CA SER A 582 23.54 -41.72 -15.64
C SER A 582 23.22 -42.75 -16.71
N SER A 583 22.42 -42.38 -17.72
CA SER A 583 22.65 -42.66 -19.16
C SER A 583 21.43 -42.23 -19.96
N GLY A 584 21.67 -41.69 -21.16
CA GLY A 584 20.65 -41.07 -21.99
C GLY A 584 19.72 -42.06 -22.69
N THR A 585 18.47 -41.63 -22.91
CA THR A 585 17.69 -41.95 -24.12
C THR A 585 16.48 -41.02 -24.19
N LEU A 586 16.11 -40.66 -25.42
CA LEU A 586 15.05 -39.71 -25.78
C LEU A 586 13.71 -40.00 -25.08
N HIS A 587 13.03 -38.95 -24.62
CA HIS A 587 11.58 -38.99 -24.39
C HIS A 587 10.94 -37.59 -24.49
N VAL A 588 10.22 -37.34 -25.59
CA VAL A 588 9.06 -36.44 -25.71
C VAL A 588 8.18 -37.08 -26.80
N PRO A 589 6.83 -37.21 -26.71
CA PRO A 589 5.86 -36.42 -25.94
C PRO A 589 4.83 -37.23 -25.13
N GLY A 590 4.49 -36.72 -23.95
CA GLY A 590 3.29 -37.11 -23.19
C GLY A 590 3.06 -36.23 -21.96
N GLY A 591 3.62 -35.02 -21.97
CA GLY A 591 3.59 -34.12 -20.82
C GLY A 591 2.26 -33.38 -20.73
N SER A 592 1.69 -33.32 -19.53
CA SER A 592 0.58 -32.40 -19.22
C SER A 592 1.04 -30.93 -19.38
N LEU A 593 0.12 -29.97 -19.47
CA LEU A 593 0.44 -28.53 -19.48
C LEU A 593 1.37 -28.10 -18.31
N ALA A 594 1.27 -28.77 -17.15
CA ALA A 594 2.16 -28.53 -16.02
C ALA A 594 3.58 -29.06 -16.25
N THR A 595 3.72 -30.19 -16.98
CA THR A 595 5.00 -30.76 -17.39
C THR A 595 5.71 -29.79 -18.33
N TRP A 596 5.03 -29.29 -19.37
CA TRP A 596 5.63 -28.31 -20.29
C TRP A 596 6.03 -27.00 -19.62
N ARG A 597 5.28 -26.55 -18.60
CA ARG A 597 5.72 -25.41 -17.77
C ARG A 597 7.01 -25.73 -17.02
N SER A 598 7.10 -26.90 -16.39
CA SER A 598 8.30 -27.31 -15.66
C SER A 598 9.50 -27.42 -16.59
N ASP A 599 9.31 -28.00 -17.78
CA ASP A 599 10.35 -28.14 -18.81
C ASP A 599 10.82 -26.76 -19.31
N LEU A 600 9.88 -25.83 -19.60
CA LEU A 600 10.24 -24.46 -19.97
C LEU A 600 11.00 -23.75 -18.86
N ARG A 601 10.59 -23.90 -17.60
CA ARG A 601 11.27 -23.27 -16.45
C ARG A 601 12.62 -23.92 -16.12
N TYR A 602 12.80 -25.19 -16.47
CA TYR A 602 14.06 -25.89 -16.32
C TYR A 602 15.08 -25.41 -17.36
N GLU A 603 14.64 -25.27 -18.61
CA GLU A 603 15.48 -24.74 -19.69
C GLU A 603 15.69 -23.22 -19.54
N LEU A 604 14.73 -22.48 -18.97
CA LEU A 604 14.75 -21.02 -18.82
C LEU A 604 14.59 -20.62 -17.34
N PRO A 605 15.62 -20.84 -16.50
CA PRO A 605 15.59 -20.46 -15.10
C PRO A 605 15.47 -18.94 -14.91
N GLU A 606 15.87 -18.11 -15.89
CA GLU A 606 15.72 -16.65 -15.87
C GLU A 606 14.26 -16.17 -15.89
N ILE A 607 13.29 -17.05 -16.18
CA ILE A 607 11.86 -16.77 -16.02
C ILE A 607 11.41 -16.93 -14.55
N ARG A 608 12.29 -17.48 -13.68
CA ARG A 608 12.09 -17.58 -12.22
C ARG A 608 12.69 -16.42 -11.43
N GLU A 609 13.44 -15.52 -12.08
CA GLU A 609 14.12 -14.41 -11.45
C GLU A 609 13.83 -13.14 -12.28
N PHE A 610 13.23 -12.14 -11.63
CA PHE A 610 12.97 -10.77 -12.05
C PHE A 610 11.58 -10.47 -12.63
N GLY A 611 10.84 -9.70 -11.84
CA GLY A 611 9.76 -8.84 -12.33
C GLY A 611 10.25 -7.76 -13.30
N TRP A 612 9.27 -7.09 -13.89
CA TRP A 612 9.41 -6.24 -15.07
C TRP A 612 10.63 -5.28 -15.05
N ARG A 613 11.38 -5.35 -16.16
CA ARG A 613 12.62 -4.62 -16.55
C ARG A 613 13.94 -5.26 -16.08
N GLY A 614 14.40 -6.27 -16.81
CA GLY A 614 15.80 -6.70 -16.78
C GLY A 614 16.24 -7.15 -18.17
N GLU A 615 17.39 -6.66 -18.66
CA GLU A 615 18.06 -7.24 -19.82
C GLU A 615 18.46 -8.68 -19.51
N TRP A 616 18.38 -9.58 -20.50
CA TRP A 616 18.85 -10.96 -20.35
C TRP A 616 20.28 -10.95 -19.83
N SER A 617 20.48 -11.38 -18.58
CA SER A 617 21.80 -11.44 -17.97
C SER A 617 22.64 -12.41 -18.78
N ARG A 618 23.72 -11.93 -19.40
CA ARG A 618 24.68 -12.72 -20.18
C ARG A 618 25.32 -13.82 -19.30
N HIS A 619 24.59 -14.88 -18.98
CA HIS A 619 25.15 -16.14 -18.54
C HIS A 619 25.80 -16.78 -19.77
N LYS A 620 27.06 -16.39 -19.99
CA LYS A 620 27.96 -16.94 -20.99
C LYS A 620 28.16 -18.43 -20.68
N GLY A 621 27.34 -19.31 -21.25
CA GLY A 621 27.60 -20.74 -21.15
C GLY A 621 26.67 -21.76 -21.78
N LYS A 622 25.39 -21.48 -22.10
CA LYS A 622 24.43 -22.58 -22.41
C LYS A 622 23.51 -22.45 -23.64
N VAL A 623 23.54 -21.36 -24.42
CA VAL A 623 22.72 -21.29 -25.65
C VAL A 623 23.43 -22.06 -26.77
N ASN A 624 23.04 -23.32 -27.00
CA ASN A 624 23.49 -24.15 -28.13
C ASN A 624 22.30 -24.62 -29.00
N ALA A 625 22.58 -25.24 -30.15
CA ALA A 625 21.52 -25.71 -31.06
C ALA A 625 20.54 -26.68 -30.37
N ALA A 626 21.07 -27.61 -29.57
CA ALA A 626 20.27 -28.57 -28.82
C ALA A 626 19.32 -27.92 -27.80
N PHE A 627 19.72 -26.81 -27.18
CA PHE A 627 18.86 -26.00 -26.30
C PHE A 627 17.70 -25.37 -27.08
N LEU A 628 17.98 -24.76 -28.23
CA LEU A 628 16.93 -24.14 -29.06
C LEU A 628 15.96 -25.18 -29.63
N GLU A 629 16.44 -26.37 -30.01
CA GLU A 629 15.60 -27.48 -30.45
C GLU A 629 14.70 -28.04 -29.35
N ARG A 630 15.17 -28.09 -28.09
CA ARG A 630 14.32 -28.49 -26.95
C ARG A 630 13.19 -27.48 -26.70
N ILE A 631 13.50 -26.18 -26.71
CA ILE A 631 12.47 -25.14 -26.56
C ILE A 631 11.49 -25.18 -27.74
N ASP A 632 11.98 -25.36 -28.97
CA ASP A 632 11.16 -25.54 -30.17
C ASP A 632 10.21 -26.73 -30.08
N GLY A 633 10.70 -27.87 -29.58
CA GLY A 633 9.89 -29.05 -29.30
C GLY A 633 8.78 -28.78 -28.28
N ILE A 634 9.08 -28.05 -27.19
CA ILE A 634 8.09 -27.69 -26.18
C ILE A 634 7.03 -26.76 -26.76
N PHE A 635 7.42 -25.71 -27.50
CA PHE A 635 6.47 -24.80 -28.15
C PHE A 635 5.57 -25.52 -29.15
N THR A 636 6.14 -26.41 -29.96
CA THR A 636 5.38 -27.21 -30.93
C THR A 636 4.36 -28.11 -30.23
N ALA A 637 4.72 -28.70 -29.09
CA ALA A 637 3.78 -29.48 -28.28
C ALA A 637 2.64 -28.62 -27.71
N ILE A 638 2.94 -27.40 -27.23
CA ILE A 638 1.93 -26.46 -26.72
C ILE A 638 1.00 -25.95 -27.84
N GLU A 639 1.53 -25.67 -29.03
CA GLU A 639 0.73 -25.23 -30.17
C GLU A 639 -0.28 -26.28 -30.61
N ASN A 640 0.13 -27.55 -30.60
CA ASN A 640 -0.70 -28.70 -30.93
C ASN A 640 -1.69 -29.11 -29.82
N TYR A 641 -1.64 -28.46 -28.64
CA TYR A 641 -2.63 -28.69 -27.60
C TYR A 641 -4.00 -28.15 -28.01
N ASN A 642 -4.90 -29.07 -28.35
CA ASN A 642 -6.29 -28.77 -28.69
C ASN A 642 -7.18 -28.88 -27.44
N ALA A 643 -7.55 -27.72 -26.92
CA ALA A 643 -8.46 -27.55 -25.81
C ALA A 643 -9.90 -27.94 -26.19
N SER A 644 -10.52 -28.90 -25.50
CA SER A 644 -11.98 -29.09 -25.55
C SER A 644 -12.67 -28.00 -24.70
N PRO A 645 -13.81 -27.42 -25.15
CA PRO A 645 -14.50 -26.36 -24.41
C PRO A 645 -14.85 -26.80 -22.98
N GLY A 646 -14.48 -26.01 -21.97
CA GLY A 646 -14.79 -26.24 -20.55
C GLY A 646 -13.69 -26.95 -19.75
N LYS A 647 -13.23 -28.14 -20.16
CA LYS A 647 -12.21 -28.91 -19.40
C LYS A 647 -10.80 -28.36 -19.54
N ALA A 648 -10.46 -27.87 -20.73
CA ALA A 648 -9.12 -27.37 -21.02
C ALA A 648 -8.81 -26.00 -20.41
N LEU A 649 -9.82 -25.16 -20.15
CA LEU A 649 -9.62 -23.83 -19.57
C LEU A 649 -9.02 -23.92 -18.16
N ASN A 650 -9.55 -24.84 -17.37
CA ASN A 650 -9.05 -25.19 -16.05
C ASN A 650 -7.60 -25.72 -16.13
N GLU A 651 -7.32 -26.67 -17.03
CA GLU A 651 -5.97 -27.22 -17.18
C GLU A 651 -4.94 -26.14 -17.58
N ILE A 652 -5.32 -25.22 -18.49
CA ILE A 652 -4.49 -24.07 -18.89
C ILE A 652 -4.26 -23.13 -17.71
N TYR A 653 -5.32 -22.83 -16.94
CA TYR A 653 -5.22 -21.97 -15.77
C TYR A 653 -4.35 -22.60 -14.67
N MET A 654 -4.65 -23.83 -14.26
CA MET A 654 -3.96 -24.56 -13.19
C MET A 654 -2.50 -24.82 -13.50
N SER A 655 -2.17 -25.09 -14.77
CA SER A 655 -0.78 -25.28 -15.16
C SER A 655 0.06 -24.02 -14.90
N LYS A 656 -0.55 -22.82 -14.89
CA LYS A 656 0.15 -21.51 -14.91
C LYS A 656 1.11 -21.35 -16.09
N LEU A 657 0.96 -22.16 -17.14
CA LEU A 657 1.77 -22.07 -18.35
C LEU A 657 1.51 -20.73 -19.07
N HIS A 658 0.26 -20.26 -19.07
CA HIS A 658 -0.14 -18.97 -19.61
C HIS A 658 0.61 -17.78 -18.95
N PHE A 659 0.89 -17.82 -17.65
CA PHE A 659 1.76 -16.82 -17.00
C PHE A 659 3.19 -16.85 -17.52
N THR A 660 3.78 -18.04 -17.64
CA THR A 660 5.13 -18.24 -18.17
C THR A 660 5.26 -17.72 -19.60
N LEU A 661 4.27 -17.99 -20.46
CA LEU A 661 4.22 -17.48 -21.84
C LEU A 661 4.06 -15.95 -21.87
N ARG A 662 3.24 -15.37 -20.98
CA ARG A 662 3.07 -13.92 -20.91
C ARG A 662 4.34 -13.19 -20.45
N GLN A 663 5.09 -13.78 -19.53
CA GLN A 663 6.41 -13.27 -19.14
C GLN A 663 7.38 -13.29 -20.32
N LEU A 664 7.41 -14.38 -21.10
CA LEU A 664 8.26 -14.53 -22.29
C LEU A 664 8.04 -13.43 -23.33
N VAL A 665 6.79 -13.05 -23.60
CA VAL A 665 6.45 -11.96 -24.52
C VAL A 665 7.01 -10.61 -24.05
N GLY A 666 7.09 -10.40 -22.74
CA GLY A 666 7.60 -9.15 -22.13
C GLY A 666 9.12 -8.93 -22.26
N TYR A 667 9.91 -9.93 -22.67
CA TYR A 667 11.35 -9.77 -22.84
C TYR A 667 11.71 -9.01 -24.12
N THR A 668 12.67 -8.08 -24.00
CA THR A 668 13.17 -7.26 -25.11
C THR A 668 14.07 -8.06 -26.07
N HIS A 669 14.77 -9.07 -25.58
CA HIS A 669 15.65 -9.94 -26.39
C HIS A 669 15.61 -11.38 -25.88
N PHE A 670 15.23 -12.35 -26.73
CA PHE A 670 15.23 -13.79 -26.44
C PHE A 670 16.16 -14.54 -27.42
N PRO A 671 17.09 -15.40 -26.95
CA PRO A 671 18.00 -16.17 -27.81
C PRO A 671 17.25 -17.09 -28.78
N GLY A 672 17.61 -17.05 -30.07
CA GLY A 672 16.96 -17.87 -31.09
C GLY A 672 15.63 -17.32 -31.60
N ASP A 673 15.12 -16.21 -31.05
CA ASP A 673 13.84 -15.59 -31.45
C ASP A 673 13.84 -15.14 -32.92
N ARG A 674 15.00 -14.72 -33.45
CA ARG A 674 15.15 -14.40 -34.89
C ARG A 674 14.87 -15.59 -35.81
N LYS A 675 15.17 -16.81 -35.38
CA LYS A 675 15.03 -18.03 -36.18
C LYS A 675 13.72 -18.75 -35.88
N TYR A 676 13.41 -18.96 -34.61
CA TYR A 676 12.28 -19.79 -34.16
C TYR A 676 11.04 -18.98 -33.73
N LYS A 677 11.15 -17.64 -33.70
CA LYS A 677 10.03 -16.71 -33.42
C LYS A 677 9.27 -17.02 -32.13
N PHE A 678 9.96 -17.47 -31.08
CA PHE A 678 9.36 -17.92 -29.82
C PHE A 678 8.41 -16.90 -29.19
N ARG A 679 8.72 -15.60 -29.21
CA ARG A 679 7.81 -14.56 -28.69
C ARG A 679 6.54 -14.45 -29.50
N GLN A 680 6.64 -14.48 -30.83
CA GLN A 680 5.49 -14.41 -31.73
C GLN A 680 4.61 -15.67 -31.61
N ARG A 681 5.23 -16.84 -31.41
CA ARG A 681 4.53 -18.09 -31.12
C ARG A 681 3.84 -18.05 -29.76
N ALA A 682 4.51 -17.53 -28.72
CA ALA A 682 3.90 -17.34 -27.40
C ALA A 682 2.70 -16.40 -27.47
N GLU A 683 2.80 -15.29 -28.20
CA GLU A 683 1.71 -14.34 -28.43
C GLU A 683 0.53 -14.97 -29.18
N ALA A 684 0.79 -15.78 -30.20
CA ALA A 684 -0.26 -16.52 -30.91
C ALA A 684 -0.98 -17.55 -30.01
N ILE A 685 -0.23 -18.29 -29.19
CA ILE A 685 -0.79 -19.23 -28.20
C ILE A 685 -1.64 -18.48 -27.16
N LEU A 686 -1.13 -17.36 -26.64
CA LEU A 686 -1.84 -16.53 -25.67
C LEU A 686 -3.12 -15.95 -26.25
N THR A 687 -3.08 -15.39 -27.45
CA THR A 687 -4.27 -14.86 -28.14
C THR A 687 -5.35 -15.94 -28.27
N ARG A 688 -4.96 -17.16 -28.63
CA ARG A 688 -5.87 -18.32 -28.70
C ARG A 688 -6.43 -18.72 -27.34
N TRP A 689 -5.66 -18.63 -26.26
CA TRP A 689 -6.15 -18.97 -24.91
C TRP A 689 -6.96 -17.84 -24.27
N GLU A 690 -6.61 -16.58 -24.52
CA GLU A 690 -7.32 -15.39 -24.04
C GLU A 690 -8.72 -15.29 -24.63
N THR A 691 -8.90 -15.63 -25.90
CA THR A 691 -10.23 -15.76 -26.51
C THR A 691 -11.08 -16.83 -25.82
N LEU A 692 -10.48 -17.95 -25.41
CA LEU A 692 -11.17 -18.98 -24.61
C LEU A 692 -11.53 -18.48 -23.20
N PHE A 693 -10.63 -17.75 -22.53
CA PHE A 693 -10.90 -17.16 -21.22
C PHE A 693 -11.99 -16.10 -21.27
N LEU A 694 -11.96 -15.19 -22.26
CA LEU A 694 -12.98 -14.17 -22.46
C LEU A 694 -14.35 -14.78 -22.77
N ALA A 695 -14.39 -15.86 -23.55
CA ALA A 695 -15.61 -16.61 -23.81
C ALA A 695 -16.18 -17.24 -22.53
N ASP A 696 -15.36 -17.78 -21.62
CA ASP A 696 -15.83 -18.30 -20.33
C ASP A 696 -16.26 -17.20 -19.36
N ILE A 697 -15.50 -16.11 -19.26
CA ILE A 697 -15.80 -14.98 -18.36
C ILE A 697 -17.16 -14.33 -18.68
N SER A 698 -17.49 -14.28 -19.98
CA SER A 698 -18.71 -13.64 -20.48
C SER A 698 -19.96 -14.52 -20.34
N ARG A 699 -19.81 -15.81 -20.03
CA ARG A 699 -20.93 -16.75 -19.92
C ARG A 699 -21.67 -16.64 -18.59
N HIS A 700 -22.97 -16.88 -18.62
CA HIS A 700 -23.81 -16.94 -17.42
C HIS A 700 -23.47 -18.14 -16.50
N ASP A 701 -22.85 -19.19 -17.04
CA ASP A 701 -22.36 -20.38 -16.32
C ASP A 701 -20.84 -20.38 -16.10
N SER A 702 -20.19 -19.20 -16.15
CA SER A 702 -18.74 -19.05 -15.94
C SER A 702 -18.25 -19.82 -14.71
N THR A 703 -17.07 -20.43 -14.81
CA THR A 703 -16.46 -21.14 -13.67
C THR A 703 -15.53 -20.24 -12.86
N LEU A 704 -15.18 -19.06 -13.37
CA LEU A 704 -14.22 -18.13 -12.79
C LEU A 704 -14.93 -17.05 -11.97
N PHE A 705 -15.32 -17.35 -10.74
CA PHE A 705 -15.89 -16.36 -9.80
C PHE A 705 -14.89 -15.79 -8.82
N TRP A 706 -13.74 -16.43 -8.67
CA TRP A 706 -12.67 -16.00 -7.79
C TRP A 706 -11.46 -15.62 -8.63
N ALA A 707 -10.89 -14.44 -8.35
CA ALA A 707 -9.72 -13.90 -9.05
C ALA A 707 -8.64 -13.46 -8.07
N ILE A 708 -7.38 -13.53 -8.48
CA ILE A 708 -6.24 -13.08 -7.69
C ILE A 708 -6.25 -11.55 -7.65
N LYS A 709 -5.98 -10.96 -6.49
CA LYS A 709 -5.76 -9.51 -6.32
C LYS A 709 -4.46 -9.27 -5.55
N GLY A 710 -3.44 -8.77 -6.22
CA GLY A 710 -2.10 -8.66 -5.63
C GLY A 710 -1.45 -10.03 -5.33
N ALA A 711 -0.51 -10.07 -4.39
CA ALA A 711 0.32 -11.27 -4.13
C ALA A 711 -0.36 -12.34 -3.25
N ARG A 712 -1.22 -11.88 -2.33
CA ARG A 712 -1.69 -12.67 -1.19
C ARG A 712 -3.21 -12.71 -1.02
N ALA A 713 -3.97 -12.17 -1.98
CA ALA A 713 -5.41 -12.11 -1.89
C ALA A 713 -6.12 -12.77 -3.07
N ILE A 714 -7.27 -13.38 -2.78
CA ILE A 714 -8.27 -13.78 -3.75
C ILE A 714 -9.53 -12.98 -3.46
N VAL A 715 -10.20 -12.48 -4.49
CA VAL A 715 -11.48 -11.77 -4.36
C VAL A 715 -12.57 -12.47 -5.14
N PHE A 716 -13.78 -12.44 -4.61
CA PHE A 716 -14.97 -12.89 -5.31
C PHE A 716 -15.49 -11.78 -6.23
N ILE A 717 -15.76 -12.13 -7.48
CA ILE A 717 -16.27 -11.24 -8.52
C ILE A 717 -17.59 -11.84 -9.03
N PRO A 718 -18.76 -11.23 -8.76
CA PRO A 718 -20.04 -11.80 -9.16
C PRO A 718 -20.23 -11.78 -10.69
N GLY A 719 -21.14 -12.60 -11.21
CA GLY A 719 -21.37 -12.80 -12.64
C GLY A 719 -21.87 -11.56 -13.39
N ASP A 720 -22.49 -10.62 -12.69
CA ASP A 720 -22.98 -9.33 -13.18
C ASP A 720 -21.98 -8.18 -12.97
N HIS A 721 -20.80 -8.45 -12.41
CA HIS A 721 -19.79 -7.42 -12.15
C HIS A 721 -19.32 -6.73 -13.46
N PRO A 722 -19.28 -5.39 -13.53
CA PRO A 722 -18.93 -4.65 -14.76
C PRO A 722 -17.60 -5.04 -15.39
N LEU A 723 -16.59 -5.38 -14.56
CA LEU A 723 -15.28 -5.86 -15.00
C LEU A 723 -15.36 -7.02 -16.00
N ARG A 724 -16.34 -7.92 -15.87
CA ARG A 724 -16.50 -9.08 -16.77
C ARG A 724 -16.83 -8.69 -18.21
N ARG A 725 -17.32 -7.46 -18.42
CA ARG A 725 -17.71 -6.91 -19.73
C ARG A 725 -16.80 -5.76 -20.18
N SER A 726 -15.77 -5.44 -19.41
CA SER A 726 -14.81 -4.38 -19.73
C SER A 726 -13.62 -4.94 -20.51
N ASP A 727 -12.85 -4.07 -21.15
CA ASP A 727 -11.59 -4.42 -21.81
C ASP A 727 -10.56 -5.05 -20.85
N ASP A 728 -10.70 -4.78 -19.54
CA ASP A 728 -9.86 -5.32 -18.47
C ASP A 728 -10.34 -6.71 -17.96
N ALA A 729 -11.28 -7.38 -18.64
CA ALA A 729 -11.82 -8.68 -18.19
C ALA A 729 -10.73 -9.76 -18.00
N LEU A 730 -9.66 -9.73 -18.79
CA LEU A 730 -8.51 -10.64 -18.67
C LEU A 730 -7.74 -10.46 -17.35
N ASP A 731 -7.91 -9.35 -16.62
CA ASP A 731 -7.32 -9.20 -15.29
C ASP A 731 -7.91 -10.20 -14.28
N LEU A 732 -9.08 -10.80 -14.56
CA LEU A 732 -9.58 -11.95 -13.77
C LEU A 732 -8.70 -13.20 -13.92
N VAL A 733 -8.04 -13.34 -15.07
CA VAL A 733 -7.16 -14.46 -15.36
C VAL A 733 -5.78 -14.20 -14.77
N TYR A 734 -5.24 -13.02 -15.06
CA TYR A 734 -3.84 -12.68 -14.80
C TYR A 734 -3.61 -11.92 -13.49
N GLY A 735 -4.67 -11.56 -12.78
CA GLY A 735 -4.62 -10.89 -11.49
C GLY A 735 -5.00 -9.41 -11.56
N LEU A 736 -5.82 -9.00 -10.61
CA LEU A 736 -6.29 -7.63 -10.43
C LEU A 736 -5.23 -6.77 -9.74
N LYS A 737 -5.17 -5.50 -10.13
CA LYS A 737 -4.30 -4.49 -9.48
C LYS A 737 -4.73 -4.32 -8.01
N GLY A 738 -3.74 -4.28 -7.11
CA GLY A 738 -3.98 -4.16 -5.66
C GLY A 738 -4.34 -2.74 -5.21
N ASP A 739 -4.98 -2.62 -4.03
CA ASP A 739 -5.42 -1.35 -3.43
C ASP A 739 -4.25 -0.65 -2.67
N GLY A 740 -3.27 -0.10 -3.37
CA GLY A 740 -2.33 0.90 -2.82
C GLY A 740 -1.13 0.38 -2.00
N SER A 741 0.05 0.96 -2.30
CA SER A 741 1.40 0.69 -1.77
C SER A 741 1.80 -0.79 -1.66
N PHE A 742 2.13 -1.38 -2.80
CA PHE A 742 3.46 -1.94 -3.07
C PHE A 742 3.42 -2.42 -4.52
N GLU A 743 4.13 -1.71 -5.39
CA GLU A 743 4.57 -2.22 -6.70
C GLU A 743 5.44 -3.50 -6.55
N GLU A 744 5.66 -4.02 -5.33
CA GLU A 744 6.52 -5.17 -5.07
C GLU A 744 5.81 -6.51 -4.88
N GLY A 745 4.48 -6.62 -4.94
CA GLY A 745 3.80 -7.90 -4.64
C GLY A 745 4.18 -9.10 -5.54
N PHE A 746 4.53 -8.88 -6.81
CA PHE A 746 5.05 -9.94 -7.68
C PHE A 746 6.60 -10.00 -7.66
N LEU A 747 7.27 -8.95 -7.19
CA LEU A 747 8.73 -8.80 -7.12
C LEU A 747 9.32 -9.28 -5.78
N GLU A 748 8.54 -9.30 -4.70
CA GLU A 748 8.93 -9.80 -3.37
C GLU A 748 8.82 -11.33 -3.25
N TYR A 749 8.07 -11.99 -4.14
CA TYR A 749 8.05 -13.46 -4.20
C TYR A 749 9.37 -14.06 -4.71
N GLU A 750 10.19 -13.31 -5.44
CA GLU A 750 11.49 -13.77 -5.95
C GLU A 750 12.69 -13.18 -5.18
N ARG A 751 12.47 -12.34 -4.17
CA ARG A 751 13.53 -11.81 -3.28
C ARG A 751 13.67 -12.57 -1.96
N LEU A 752 12.68 -13.37 -1.57
CA LEU A 752 12.70 -14.29 -0.41
C LEU A 752 12.85 -15.72 -0.91
#